data_AF-A0AAU5SUV5-F1
#
_entry.id   AF-A0AAU5SUV5-F1
#
_cell.length_a   1.000
_cell.length_b   1.000
_cell.length_c   1.000
_cell.angle_alpha   90.00
_cell.angle_beta   90.00
_cell.angle_gamma   90.00
#
_symmetry.space_group_name_H-M   'P 1'
#
loop_
_entity.id
_entity.type
_entity.pdbx_description
1 polymer ?
#
loop_
_entity_poly.entity_id
_entity_poly.type
_entity_poly.pdbx_seq_one_letter_code
_entity_poly.pdbx_strand_id
1 'polypeptide(L)'
;MITARAAASFDPLGRSVAGARAFVRDTLQGWGFADIVDDAVVLTSELVTNAVVHAGTQAEVLCLRTEGGVRVEVADRYPERELPLQPPGERPYADPDRENGRGLMLCAALATRWGVEYTGTHKHVWFRLDLPDRPVGTRSAGPVVPDQLLPLADSRVRVAVIQIDASDSVSAWNEDAEHIFGHTAEKVLGRPLAELAAWPQTPGTGTGIAEALRLSRWEGSYGIRGADGRVIPVYASHLRVRDAHGEPSIVCLLVHDDERALLQTPARIPSDAGQLTEARPADPFEVFIGSPAPDDLDGLLQRTVERARDMLDADAAFLLLATDDETELEVRATTGLPSTRQRFARVPVEAGTNRYGSARMPAVHDDLVAVPGAVPLLESTGMRSVVTVPLKVEGRLTGSLGVSAESPGRYSNEDALRLQFAADRIALAVESARLGELERLRRGSLSFLVEASDLLAGTLDRDQTLALMAQMTVPTLATWCAVYTIADQTSDPYLSYVLHEDEERIDGLKALLSRVSPPEPLREAGARPWPESAAAVGGETVVLPLLARNRVIGMLTLGKPSEEHFRQEILELADDLSRRAALALDNARLYSERTAISRSLQRSLLPPGSPAIPGIEVEVIYRAAGEGNEVGGDFYDVFPIRPGVYGFAIGDVCGTGPEAAAVTGLARHALRLLAREGLGGPAVLERLNAAILDEGARSRFLTLLYGELHPQPDGGALMKVVCAGHPLPLRLRPDGEVIPAAEPQPLLGVMDDLDLYEQTLTLDPGDVLLCVTDGVTERREGTRMLGDDGLAEVLTTCTGLTAGAVAARILRAVERFAAEPASDDMAILAFRVPQPREGA
;
A
#
# COMPACT_ATOMS: atom_id res chain seq x y z
N MET A 1 0.23 43.84 -46.36
CA MET A 1 -1.12 44.20 -46.88
C MET A 1 -2.13 43.07 -46.62
N ILE A 2 -3.45 43.34 -46.65
CA ILE A 2 -4.49 42.28 -46.64
C ILE A 2 -4.59 41.69 -48.06
N THR A 3 -4.45 40.39 -48.18
CA THR A 3 -4.40 39.68 -49.47
C THR A 3 -5.64 38.84 -49.75
N ALA A 4 -6.43 38.48 -48.74
CA ALA A 4 -7.75 37.84 -48.87
C ALA A 4 -8.62 38.10 -47.63
N ARG A 5 -9.95 38.04 -47.77
CA ARG A 5 -10.92 38.20 -46.68
C ARG A 5 -12.12 37.26 -46.83
N ALA A 6 -12.67 36.77 -45.72
CA ALA A 6 -13.93 36.01 -45.68
C ALA A 6 -14.66 36.31 -44.37
N ALA A 7 -15.99 36.48 -44.40
CA ALA A 7 -16.80 36.78 -43.23
C ALA A 7 -18.08 35.94 -43.18
N ALA A 8 -18.54 35.62 -41.97
CA ALA A 8 -19.81 34.95 -41.72
C ALA A 8 -20.41 35.40 -40.38
N SER A 9 -21.73 35.48 -40.29
CA SER A 9 -22.46 35.88 -39.08
C SER A 9 -23.21 34.70 -38.49
N PHE A 10 -23.21 34.60 -37.16
CA PHE A 10 -23.78 33.47 -36.45
C PHE A 10 -24.68 33.93 -35.29
N ASP A 11 -25.89 33.39 -35.22
CA ASP A 11 -26.90 33.74 -34.21
C ASP A 11 -26.49 33.33 -32.79
N PRO A 12 -27.05 33.91 -31.70
CA PRO A 12 -26.67 33.58 -30.33
C PRO A 12 -27.23 32.22 -29.84
N LEU A 13 -26.82 31.14 -30.50
CA LEU A 13 -27.17 29.75 -30.17
C LEU A 13 -25.91 28.91 -30.04
N GLY A 14 -25.80 27.99 -29.07
CA GLY A 14 -24.57 27.19 -28.86
C GLY A 14 -24.05 26.45 -30.11
N ARG A 15 -24.94 26.09 -31.06
CA ARG A 15 -24.58 25.50 -32.36
C ARG A 15 -23.80 26.43 -33.30
N SER A 16 -23.95 27.74 -33.12
CA SER A 16 -23.25 28.78 -33.88
C SER A 16 -21.74 28.74 -33.69
N VAL A 17 -21.28 28.26 -32.53
CA VAL A 17 -19.86 28.02 -32.27
C VAL A 17 -19.32 26.94 -33.21
N ALA A 18 -20.06 25.85 -33.43
CA ALA A 18 -19.68 24.80 -34.37
C ALA A 18 -19.71 25.29 -35.83
N GLY A 19 -20.69 26.11 -36.18
CA GLY A 19 -20.77 26.76 -37.49
C GLY A 19 -19.59 27.69 -37.75
N ALA A 20 -19.18 28.48 -36.75
CA ALA A 20 -18.00 29.33 -36.84
C ALA A 20 -16.70 28.54 -36.96
N ARG A 21 -16.57 27.42 -36.23
CA ARG A 21 -15.42 26.50 -36.38
C ARG A 21 -15.32 25.93 -37.80
N ALA A 22 -16.43 25.48 -38.37
CA ALA A 22 -16.46 24.96 -39.74
C ALA A 22 -16.09 26.04 -40.76
N PHE A 23 -16.67 27.23 -40.63
CA PHE A 23 -16.36 28.37 -41.51
C PHE A 23 -14.87 28.76 -41.49
N VAL A 24 -14.25 28.85 -40.31
CA VAL A 24 -12.81 29.17 -40.19
C VAL A 24 -11.95 28.03 -40.75
N ARG A 25 -12.31 26.77 -40.47
CA ARG A 25 -11.62 25.58 -41.01
C ARG A 25 -11.60 25.60 -42.54
N ASP A 26 -12.77 25.74 -43.17
CA ASP A 26 -12.91 25.71 -44.62
C ASP A 26 -12.18 26.89 -45.28
N THR A 27 -12.28 28.08 -44.68
CA THR A 27 -11.61 29.29 -45.20
C THR A 27 -10.09 29.14 -45.18
N LEU A 28 -9.51 28.64 -44.09
CA LEU A 28 -8.05 28.50 -43.96
C LEU A 28 -7.51 27.34 -44.78
N GLN A 29 -8.26 26.24 -44.89
CA GLN A 29 -7.92 25.14 -45.80
C GLN A 29 -7.94 25.61 -47.26
N GLY A 30 -8.96 26.38 -47.66
CA GLY A 30 -9.05 26.99 -48.99
C GLY A 30 -7.91 27.97 -49.30
N TRP A 31 -7.25 28.52 -48.29
CA TRP A 31 -6.05 29.36 -48.45
C TRP A 31 -4.72 28.59 -48.38
N GLY A 32 -4.76 27.27 -48.16
CA GLY A 32 -3.58 26.40 -48.11
C GLY A 32 -2.86 26.40 -46.75
N PHE A 33 -3.53 26.81 -45.67
CA PHE A 33 -2.94 26.95 -44.33
C PHE A 33 -3.43 25.89 -43.35
N ALA A 34 -3.50 24.64 -43.80
CA ALA A 34 -3.92 23.47 -43.01
C ALA A 34 -3.16 23.35 -41.67
N ASP A 35 -1.93 23.85 -41.65
CA ASP A 35 -1.06 23.84 -40.50
C ASP A 35 -1.64 24.60 -39.30
N ILE A 36 -2.29 25.75 -39.46
CA ILE A 36 -2.77 26.57 -38.32
C ILE A 36 -4.28 26.42 -38.07
N VAL A 37 -4.94 25.48 -38.77
CA VAL A 37 -6.39 25.31 -38.76
C VAL A 37 -6.90 24.91 -37.39
N ASP A 38 -6.27 23.94 -36.73
CA ASP A 38 -6.79 23.45 -35.46
C ASP A 38 -6.64 24.49 -34.34
N ASP A 39 -5.52 25.22 -34.31
CA ASP A 39 -5.32 26.35 -33.38
C ASP A 39 -6.34 27.48 -33.64
N ALA A 40 -6.57 27.83 -34.91
CA ALA A 40 -7.56 28.83 -35.30
C ALA A 40 -8.99 28.40 -34.95
N VAL A 41 -9.31 27.11 -35.10
CA VAL A 41 -10.63 26.55 -34.80
C VAL A 41 -10.90 26.53 -33.30
N VAL A 42 -9.90 26.16 -32.49
CA VAL A 42 -10.01 26.19 -31.01
C VAL A 42 -10.20 27.62 -30.53
N LEU A 43 -9.35 28.57 -30.96
CA LEU A 43 -9.47 29.97 -30.57
C LEU A 43 -10.79 30.62 -31.02
N THR A 44 -11.25 30.27 -32.24
CA THR A 44 -12.56 30.71 -32.73
C THR A 44 -13.70 30.13 -31.89
N SER A 45 -13.59 28.86 -31.48
CA SER A 45 -14.57 28.23 -30.60
C SER A 45 -14.71 29.00 -29.30
N GLU A 46 -13.60 29.38 -28.68
CA GLU A 46 -13.60 30.12 -27.42
C GLU A 46 -14.18 31.54 -27.58
N LEU A 47 -13.75 32.29 -28.60
CA LEU A 47 -14.22 33.65 -28.81
C LEU A 47 -15.71 33.72 -29.19
N VAL A 48 -16.17 32.81 -30.04
CA VAL A 48 -17.59 32.76 -30.43
C VAL A 48 -18.44 32.23 -29.30
N THR A 49 -17.95 31.29 -28.48
CA THR A 49 -18.66 30.86 -27.25
C THR A 49 -18.82 32.03 -26.28
N ASN A 50 -17.81 32.87 -26.12
CA ASN A 50 -17.91 34.08 -25.30
C ASN A 50 -18.95 35.08 -25.82
N ALA A 51 -19.01 35.33 -27.13
CA ALA A 51 -20.00 36.22 -27.74
C ALA A 51 -21.43 35.63 -27.70
N VAL A 52 -21.58 34.35 -28.02
CA VAL A 52 -22.88 33.69 -28.23
C VAL A 52 -23.49 33.16 -26.94
N VAL A 53 -22.69 32.47 -26.12
CA VAL A 53 -23.19 31.78 -24.91
C VAL A 53 -23.16 32.71 -23.70
N HIS A 54 -22.10 33.51 -23.55
CA HIS A 54 -21.93 34.36 -22.38
C HIS A 54 -22.49 35.78 -22.56
N ALA A 55 -22.34 36.40 -23.73
CA ALA A 55 -22.94 37.71 -24.03
C ALA A 55 -24.35 37.61 -24.66
N GLY A 56 -24.73 36.46 -25.22
CA GLY A 56 -26.08 36.21 -25.76
C GLY A 56 -26.38 36.97 -27.05
N THR A 57 -25.35 37.40 -27.78
CA THR A 57 -25.49 38.30 -28.94
C THR A 57 -25.00 37.64 -30.22
N GLN A 58 -25.49 38.13 -31.37
CA GLN A 58 -25.07 37.63 -32.67
C GLN A 58 -23.56 37.90 -32.85
N ALA A 59 -22.81 36.87 -33.24
CA ALA A 59 -21.37 36.93 -33.43
C ALA A 59 -21.03 37.02 -34.92
N GLU A 60 -20.33 38.06 -35.33
CA GLU A 60 -19.78 38.20 -36.69
C GLU A 60 -18.31 37.76 -36.70
N VAL A 61 -17.95 36.74 -37.49
CA VAL A 61 -16.58 36.21 -37.58
C VAL A 61 -15.96 36.62 -38.93
N LEU A 62 -14.78 37.25 -38.88
CA LEU A 62 -14.04 37.73 -40.05
C LEU A 62 -12.63 37.13 -40.07
N CYS A 63 -12.28 36.44 -41.15
CA CYS A 63 -10.92 35.96 -41.43
C CYS A 63 -10.22 36.91 -42.41
N LEU A 64 -9.02 37.36 -42.06
CA LEU A 64 -8.17 38.24 -42.86
C LEU A 64 -6.80 37.58 -43.10
N ARG A 65 -6.44 37.43 -44.37
CA ARG A 65 -5.10 36.98 -44.77
C ARG A 65 -4.15 38.16 -44.92
N THR A 66 -2.97 38.07 -44.32
CA THR A 66 -1.88 39.03 -44.48
C THR A 66 -0.63 38.35 -45.04
N GLU A 67 0.40 39.11 -45.40
CA GLU A 67 1.66 38.57 -45.95
C GLU A 67 2.45 37.68 -44.97
N GLY A 68 2.20 37.76 -43.66
CA GLY A 68 2.92 36.99 -42.63
C GLY A 68 2.06 36.09 -41.74
N GLY A 69 0.76 35.96 -42.01
CA GLY A 69 -0.14 35.21 -41.13
C GLY A 69 -1.62 35.50 -41.36
N VAL A 70 -2.47 34.92 -40.51
CA VAL A 70 -3.93 35.07 -40.56
C VAL A 70 -4.42 35.73 -39.28
N ARG A 71 -5.29 36.75 -39.42
CA ARG A 71 -6.02 37.39 -38.32
C ARG A 71 -7.49 36.98 -38.39
N VAL A 72 -8.03 36.51 -37.27
CA VAL A 72 -9.45 36.18 -37.13
C VAL A 72 -10.06 37.11 -36.09
N GLU A 73 -11.18 37.72 -36.44
CA GLU A 73 -11.91 38.69 -35.61
C GLU A 73 -13.32 38.18 -35.33
N VAL A 74 -13.79 38.35 -34.10
CA VAL A 74 -15.16 38.05 -33.67
C VAL A 74 -15.77 39.32 -33.08
N ALA A 75 -16.86 39.79 -33.68
CA ALA A 75 -17.60 40.96 -33.22
C ALA A 75 -18.92 40.56 -32.56
N ASP A 76 -19.23 41.18 -31.42
CA ASP A 76 -20.53 41.03 -30.74
C ASP A 76 -21.29 42.39 -30.71
N ARG A 77 -22.64 42.35 -30.73
CA ARG A 77 -23.51 43.55 -30.62
C ARG A 77 -24.06 43.69 -29.21
N TYR A 78 -23.67 44.73 -28.48
CA TYR A 78 -24.13 44.98 -27.10
C TYR A 78 -25.49 45.71 -27.09
N PRO A 79 -26.58 45.18 -26.46
CA PRO A 79 -27.74 45.99 -26.10
C PRO A 79 -27.59 46.47 -24.65
N GLU A 80 -27.75 47.78 -24.45
CA GLU A 80 -27.85 48.54 -23.18
C GLU A 80 -27.79 47.73 -21.87
N ARG A 81 -26.62 47.67 -21.23
CA ARG A 81 -26.51 47.48 -19.78
C ARG A 81 -25.38 48.38 -19.27
N GLU A 82 -25.77 49.43 -18.52
CA GLU A 82 -24.83 50.31 -17.82
C GLU A 82 -23.90 49.48 -16.93
N LEU A 83 -22.59 49.64 -17.14
CA LEU A 83 -21.56 49.12 -16.24
C LEU A 83 -21.58 49.92 -14.94
N PRO A 84 -21.60 49.29 -13.74
CA PRO A 84 -21.28 50.02 -12.54
C PRO A 84 -19.81 50.44 -12.62
N LEU A 85 -19.57 51.74 -12.73
CA LEU A 85 -18.24 52.32 -12.54
C LEU A 85 -17.82 52.08 -11.08
N GLN A 86 -16.82 51.25 -10.85
CA GLN A 86 -16.11 51.13 -9.57
C GLN A 86 -14.61 51.45 -9.73
N PRO A 87 -13.95 51.92 -8.66
CA PRO A 87 -12.93 52.95 -8.71
C PRO A 87 -11.53 52.41 -9.00
N PRO A 88 -10.56 53.28 -9.33
CA PRO A 88 -9.19 52.87 -9.62
C PRO A 88 -8.50 52.42 -8.33
N GLY A 89 -8.13 51.13 -8.22
CA GLY A 89 -7.33 50.67 -7.09
C GLY A 89 -7.09 49.15 -6.92
N GLU A 90 -7.93 48.27 -7.45
CA GLU A 90 -7.78 46.82 -7.24
C GLU A 90 -7.07 46.10 -8.40
N ARG A 91 -6.09 45.25 -8.05
CA ARG A 91 -5.27 44.50 -9.02
C ARG A 91 -6.01 43.26 -9.54
N PRO A 92 -5.83 42.84 -10.81
CA PRO A 92 -6.76 41.94 -11.50
C PRO A 92 -6.59 40.43 -11.23
N TYR A 93 -5.82 40.02 -10.22
CA TYR A 93 -5.49 38.60 -9.98
C TYR A 93 -5.61 38.25 -8.51
N ALA A 94 -6.83 37.97 -8.03
CA ALA A 94 -7.06 37.38 -6.71
C ALA A 94 -8.49 36.81 -6.58
N ASP A 95 -8.92 35.94 -7.51
CA ASP A 95 -10.05 35.02 -7.24
C ASP A 95 -10.04 33.85 -8.25
N PRO A 96 -9.74 32.59 -7.83
CA PRO A 96 -9.73 31.43 -8.73
C PRO A 96 -11.13 30.93 -9.15
N ASP A 97 -12.21 31.41 -8.51
CA ASP A 97 -13.57 30.87 -8.72
C ASP A 97 -14.46 31.77 -9.61
N ARG A 98 -13.90 32.78 -10.30
CA ARG A 98 -14.64 33.57 -11.30
C ARG A 98 -14.56 32.96 -12.70
N GLU A 99 -15.68 32.43 -13.19
CA GLU A 99 -15.86 31.72 -14.47
C GLU A 99 -15.58 32.53 -15.76
N ASN A 100 -15.28 33.84 -15.70
CA ASN A 100 -15.20 34.71 -16.89
C ASN A 100 -13.79 35.00 -17.44
N GLY A 101 -12.76 34.18 -17.13
CA GLY A 101 -11.36 34.44 -17.51
C GLY A 101 -10.66 33.44 -18.44
N ARG A 102 -11.23 32.23 -18.66
CA ARG A 102 -10.50 31.11 -19.30
C ARG A 102 -10.25 31.28 -20.81
N GLY A 103 -11.19 31.86 -21.56
CA GLY A 103 -11.07 32.00 -23.02
C GLY A 103 -9.95 32.95 -23.48
N LEU A 104 -9.59 33.95 -22.67
CA LEU A 104 -8.48 34.88 -22.98
C LEU A 104 -7.11 34.26 -22.67
N MET A 105 -7.02 33.26 -21.78
CA MET A 105 -5.79 32.50 -21.53
C MET A 105 -5.42 31.62 -22.73
N LEU A 106 -6.41 31.01 -23.40
CA LEU A 106 -6.20 30.26 -24.64
C LEU A 106 -5.68 31.16 -25.78
N CYS A 107 -6.23 32.38 -25.92
CA CYS A 107 -5.72 33.37 -26.86
C CYS A 107 -4.28 33.80 -26.55
N ALA A 108 -3.93 33.95 -25.27
CA ALA A 108 -2.56 34.29 -24.85
C ALA A 108 -1.57 33.12 -25.03
N ALA A 109 -2.04 31.87 -25.01
CA ALA A 109 -1.21 30.68 -25.15
C ALA A 109 -0.99 30.27 -26.62
N LEU A 110 -1.99 30.42 -27.48
CA LEU A 110 -1.98 29.89 -28.85
C LEU A 110 -1.82 30.97 -29.94
N ALA A 111 -2.17 32.24 -29.67
CA ALA A 111 -2.06 33.31 -30.67
C ALA A 111 -0.75 34.09 -30.54
N THR A 112 -0.15 34.46 -31.67
CA THR A 112 1.06 35.29 -31.70
C THR A 112 0.79 36.71 -31.20
N ARG A 113 -0.41 37.24 -31.49
CA ARG A 113 -0.94 38.50 -30.94
C ARG A 113 -2.45 38.42 -30.85
N TRP A 114 -3.04 39.07 -29.85
CA TRP A 114 -4.49 39.22 -29.75
C TRP A 114 -4.85 40.56 -29.11
N GLY A 115 -6.09 40.99 -29.27
CA GLY A 115 -6.55 42.26 -28.73
C GLY A 115 -8.08 42.38 -28.70
N VAL A 116 -8.54 43.44 -28.04
CA VAL A 116 -9.96 43.81 -27.97
C VAL A 116 -10.09 45.26 -28.39
N GLU A 117 -10.96 45.52 -29.36
CA GLU A 117 -11.28 46.85 -29.87
C GLU A 117 -12.76 47.15 -29.62
N TYR A 118 -13.05 48.32 -29.05
CA TYR A 118 -14.41 48.74 -28.72
C TYR A 118 -14.85 49.83 -29.67
N THR A 119 -16.05 49.69 -30.24
CA THR A 119 -16.74 50.74 -30.98
C THR A 119 -18.08 51.05 -30.31
N GLY A 120 -18.73 52.17 -30.68
CA GLY A 120 -19.94 52.64 -30.00
C GLY A 120 -21.14 51.67 -30.02
N THR A 121 -21.10 50.62 -30.85
CA THR A 121 -22.18 49.62 -30.98
C THR A 121 -21.71 48.16 -30.99
N HIS A 122 -20.39 47.92 -31.05
CA HIS A 122 -19.83 46.57 -31.18
C HIS A 122 -18.52 46.43 -30.41
N LYS A 123 -18.29 45.23 -29.85
CA LYS A 123 -16.99 44.82 -29.29
C LYS A 123 -16.35 43.81 -30.24
N HIS A 124 -15.12 44.09 -30.69
CA HIS A 124 -14.34 43.20 -31.56
C HIS A 124 -13.24 42.55 -30.74
N VAL A 125 -13.19 41.22 -30.71
CA VAL A 125 -12.10 40.45 -30.13
C VAL A 125 -11.37 39.74 -31.26
N TRP A 126 -10.06 39.93 -31.37
CA TRP A 126 -9.29 39.38 -32.49
C TRP A 126 -8.02 38.69 -32.02
N PHE A 127 -7.57 37.70 -32.81
CA PHE A 127 -6.29 37.03 -32.63
C PHE A 127 -5.58 36.85 -33.98
N ARG A 128 -4.25 36.76 -33.94
CA ARG A 128 -3.37 36.57 -35.09
C ARG A 128 -2.49 35.34 -34.88
N LEU A 129 -2.44 34.49 -35.91
CA LEU A 129 -1.55 33.35 -36.02
C LEU A 129 -0.55 33.62 -37.13
N ASP A 130 0.74 33.65 -36.78
CA ASP A 130 1.83 33.70 -37.76
C ASP A 130 2.00 32.29 -38.36
N LEU A 131 2.40 32.21 -39.64
CA LEU A 131 2.62 30.91 -40.29
C LEU A 131 3.94 30.31 -39.76
N PRO A 132 3.97 29.03 -39.32
CA PRO A 132 5.19 28.43 -38.81
C PRO A 132 6.25 28.31 -39.91
N ASP A 133 7.50 28.64 -39.59
CA ASP A 133 8.65 28.35 -40.45
C ASP A 133 8.79 26.83 -40.56
N ARG A 134 8.44 26.28 -41.72
CA ARG A 134 8.56 24.84 -42.00
C ARG A 134 10.05 24.46 -42.06
N PRO A 135 10.56 23.56 -41.20
CA PRO A 135 11.83 22.91 -41.48
C PRO A 135 11.67 22.07 -42.75
N VAL A 136 12.63 22.17 -43.66
CA VAL A 136 12.62 21.46 -44.94
C VAL A 136 12.60 19.95 -44.67
N GLY A 137 11.56 19.25 -45.11
CA GLY A 137 11.48 17.78 -45.06
C GLY A 137 10.70 17.16 -43.88
N THR A 138 9.94 17.93 -43.09
CA THR A 138 9.06 17.37 -42.04
C THR A 138 7.58 17.56 -42.39
N ARG A 139 6.76 16.50 -42.24
CA ARG A 139 5.31 16.52 -42.49
C ARG A 139 4.53 15.98 -41.28
N SER A 140 3.38 16.58 -40.99
CA SER A 140 2.37 15.99 -40.10
C SER A 140 1.45 15.09 -40.93
N ALA A 141 1.25 13.85 -40.50
CA ALA A 141 0.36 12.92 -41.18
C ALA A 141 -1.08 13.13 -40.68
N GLY A 142 -1.81 14.03 -41.36
CA GLY A 142 -3.27 14.16 -41.23
C GLY A 142 -3.99 13.45 -42.38
N PRO A 143 -5.25 12.99 -42.19
CA PRO A 143 -6.03 12.39 -43.26
C PRO A 143 -6.27 13.39 -44.38
N VAL A 144 -5.86 13.04 -45.61
CA VAL A 144 -6.27 13.74 -46.84
C VAL A 144 -7.42 12.94 -47.43
N VAL A 145 -8.62 13.53 -47.43
CA VAL A 145 -9.79 12.90 -48.06
C VAL A 145 -9.67 13.04 -49.58
N PRO A 146 -9.85 11.97 -50.37
CA PRO A 146 -9.87 12.09 -51.83
C PRO A 146 -11.06 12.96 -52.29
N ASP A 147 -10.82 13.91 -53.18
CA ASP A 147 -11.80 14.89 -53.72
C ASP A 147 -13.12 14.27 -54.25
N GLN A 148 -13.16 12.96 -54.47
CA GLN A 148 -14.28 12.25 -55.11
C GLN A 148 -15.31 11.67 -54.12
N LEU A 149 -15.13 11.85 -52.81
CA LEU A 149 -16.06 11.34 -51.77
C LEU A 149 -16.86 12.43 -51.05
N LEU A 150 -16.83 13.69 -51.52
CA LEU A 150 -17.71 14.74 -50.99
C LEU A 150 -19.06 14.74 -51.75
N PRO A 151 -20.21 14.72 -51.04
CA PRO A 151 -21.51 14.83 -51.69
C PRO A 151 -21.67 16.22 -52.32
N LEU A 152 -22.21 16.24 -53.54
CA LEU A 152 -22.62 17.46 -54.24
C LEU A 152 -23.74 18.16 -53.45
N ALA A 153 -23.54 19.44 -53.15
CA ALA A 153 -24.50 20.31 -52.50
C ALA A 153 -25.79 20.43 -53.31
N ASP A 154 -26.97 20.24 -52.68
CA ASP A 154 -28.09 21.22 -52.70
C ASP A 154 -29.38 20.81 -51.93
N SER A 155 -29.33 20.07 -50.82
CA SER A 155 -30.53 19.88 -49.98
C SER A 155 -30.27 20.09 -48.49
N ARG A 156 -31.13 20.91 -47.88
CA ARG A 156 -31.17 21.17 -46.44
C ARG A 156 -31.68 19.92 -45.75
N VAL A 157 -30.77 19.14 -45.18
CA VAL A 157 -31.05 17.96 -44.36
C VAL A 157 -31.94 18.36 -43.18
N ARG A 158 -33.05 17.64 -42.97
CA ARG A 158 -34.01 17.89 -41.88
C ARG A 158 -34.04 16.69 -40.96
N VAL A 159 -33.96 16.91 -39.65
CA VAL A 159 -33.97 15.85 -38.64
C VAL A 159 -35.17 16.06 -37.73
N ALA A 160 -36.15 15.16 -37.84
CA ALA A 160 -37.28 15.14 -36.93
C ALA A 160 -36.82 14.68 -35.54
N VAL A 161 -37.06 15.51 -34.54
CA VAL A 161 -36.77 15.21 -33.12
C VAL A 161 -38.10 15.11 -32.40
N ILE A 162 -38.38 13.90 -31.89
CA ILE A 162 -39.60 13.57 -31.18
C ILE A 162 -39.21 13.15 -29.77
N GLN A 163 -39.85 13.71 -28.75
CA GLN A 163 -39.69 13.24 -27.38
C GLN A 163 -40.93 12.44 -26.98
N ILE A 164 -40.71 11.34 -26.26
CA ILE A 164 -41.75 10.46 -25.73
C ILE A 164 -41.61 10.43 -24.21
N ASP A 165 -42.71 10.61 -23.52
CA ASP A 165 -42.77 10.51 -22.07
C ASP A 165 -42.82 9.06 -21.57
N ALA A 166 -42.84 8.89 -20.25
CA ALA A 166 -42.90 7.58 -19.60
C ALA A 166 -44.20 6.79 -19.87
N SER A 167 -45.21 7.40 -20.51
CA SER A 167 -46.49 6.78 -20.89
C SER A 167 -46.54 6.40 -22.38
N ASP A 168 -45.38 6.34 -23.05
CA ASP A 168 -45.21 6.07 -24.48
C ASP A 168 -45.92 7.11 -25.39
N SER A 169 -46.22 8.30 -24.85
CA SER A 169 -46.92 9.39 -25.55
C SER A 169 -45.97 10.49 -25.97
N VAL A 170 -46.26 11.13 -27.11
CA VAL A 170 -45.39 12.17 -27.67
C VAL A 170 -45.49 13.44 -26.82
N SER A 171 -44.38 13.86 -26.21
CA SER A 171 -44.26 15.04 -25.34
C SER A 171 -43.56 16.23 -26.00
N ALA A 172 -42.78 16.01 -27.06
CA ALA A 172 -42.22 17.09 -27.88
C ALA A 172 -42.15 16.70 -29.36
N TRP A 173 -42.36 17.68 -30.24
CA TRP A 173 -42.38 17.52 -31.69
C TRP A 173 -41.80 18.78 -32.35
N ASN A 174 -40.64 18.67 -32.99
CA ASN A 174 -39.93 19.84 -33.54
C ASN A 174 -40.45 20.25 -34.94
N GLU A 175 -40.08 21.46 -35.38
CA GLU A 175 -40.52 22.05 -36.66
C GLU A 175 -40.13 21.23 -37.90
N ASP A 176 -39.03 20.47 -37.82
CA ASP A 176 -38.61 19.53 -38.87
C ASP A 176 -39.52 18.29 -38.92
N ALA A 177 -40.02 17.79 -37.78
CA ALA A 177 -41.00 16.70 -37.73
C ALA A 177 -42.37 17.14 -38.29
N GLU A 178 -42.77 18.40 -38.08
CA GLU A 178 -43.97 18.96 -38.73
C GLU A 178 -43.84 19.00 -40.24
N HIS A 179 -42.67 19.35 -40.74
CA HIS A 179 -42.39 19.39 -42.18
C HIS A 179 -42.25 18.01 -42.81
N ILE A 180 -41.62 17.06 -42.13
CA ILE A 180 -41.38 15.70 -42.65
C ILE A 180 -42.70 14.92 -42.67
N PHE A 181 -43.53 15.00 -41.61
CA PHE A 181 -44.72 14.16 -41.45
C PHE A 181 -46.06 14.89 -41.68
N GLY A 182 -46.04 16.22 -41.81
CA GLY A 182 -47.22 17.04 -42.10
C GLY A 182 -48.19 17.21 -40.93
N HIS A 183 -47.87 16.71 -39.74
CA HIS A 183 -48.64 16.91 -38.52
C HIS A 183 -48.08 18.06 -37.70
N THR A 184 -48.92 19.01 -37.28
CA THR A 184 -48.53 20.05 -36.32
C THR A 184 -48.38 19.46 -34.91
N ALA A 185 -47.49 20.01 -34.09
CA ALA A 185 -47.22 19.56 -32.74
C ALA A 185 -48.51 19.47 -31.90
N GLU A 186 -49.39 20.46 -31.99
CA GLU A 186 -50.69 20.49 -31.30
C GLU A 186 -51.60 19.27 -31.60
N LYS A 187 -51.45 18.62 -32.77
CA LYS A 187 -52.28 17.46 -33.17
C LYS A 187 -51.67 16.11 -32.76
N VAL A 188 -50.41 16.10 -32.34
CA VAL A 188 -49.61 14.91 -32.09
C VAL A 188 -49.25 14.77 -30.61
N LEU A 189 -49.05 15.89 -29.92
CA LEU A 189 -48.73 15.91 -28.50
C LEU A 189 -49.80 15.18 -27.67
N GLY A 190 -49.35 14.32 -26.76
CA GLY A 190 -50.19 13.49 -25.90
C GLY A 190 -50.74 12.20 -26.54
N ARG A 191 -50.39 11.90 -27.81
CA ARG A 191 -50.81 10.66 -28.49
C ARG A 191 -49.72 9.59 -28.40
N PRO A 192 -50.06 8.29 -28.32
CA PRO A 192 -49.08 7.22 -28.35
C PRO A 192 -48.34 7.15 -29.68
N LEU A 193 -47.01 7.03 -29.67
CA LEU A 193 -46.23 6.94 -30.92
C LEU A 193 -46.65 5.74 -31.79
N ALA A 194 -47.14 4.66 -31.16
CA ALA A 194 -47.63 3.46 -31.86
C ALA A 194 -48.81 3.74 -32.81
N GLU A 195 -49.61 4.79 -32.59
CA GLU A 195 -50.69 5.16 -33.50
C GLU A 195 -50.17 5.82 -34.78
N LEU A 196 -49.04 6.52 -34.69
CA LEU A 196 -48.40 7.22 -35.78
C LEU A 196 -47.43 6.31 -36.53
N ALA A 197 -46.84 5.31 -35.86
CA ALA A 197 -45.93 4.37 -36.48
C ALA A 197 -46.66 3.27 -37.29
N ALA A 198 -46.23 3.10 -38.54
CA ALA A 198 -46.48 1.92 -39.36
C ALA A 198 -45.31 0.94 -39.18
N TRP A 199 -45.37 0.17 -38.09
CA TRP A 199 -44.35 -0.81 -37.72
C TRP A 199 -44.51 -2.12 -38.52
N PRO A 200 -43.45 -2.68 -39.12
CA PRO A 200 -43.54 -3.96 -39.84
C PRO A 200 -43.80 -5.09 -38.83
N GLN A 201 -44.95 -5.78 -38.95
CA GLN A 201 -45.23 -6.97 -38.14
C GLN A 201 -44.72 -8.21 -38.86
N THR A 202 -43.58 -8.75 -38.40
CA THR A 202 -43.08 -10.06 -38.84
C THR A 202 -43.82 -11.16 -38.05
N PRO A 203 -44.59 -12.06 -38.69
CA PRO A 203 -45.27 -13.12 -37.97
C PRO A 203 -44.26 -14.04 -37.26
N GLY A 204 -44.34 -14.16 -35.94
CA GLY A 204 -43.55 -15.12 -35.15
C GLY A 204 -42.26 -14.60 -34.50
N THR A 205 -41.89 -13.33 -34.67
CA THR A 205 -40.73 -12.67 -34.00
C THR A 205 -41.16 -11.31 -33.48
N GLY A 206 -41.97 -11.33 -32.41
CA GLY A 206 -42.72 -10.16 -31.95
C GLY A 206 -41.92 -9.20 -31.08
N THR A 207 -41.17 -8.27 -31.69
CA THR A 207 -40.86 -7.00 -31.02
C THR A 207 -41.76 -5.90 -31.60
N GLY A 208 -42.77 -5.52 -30.83
CA GLY A 208 -43.61 -4.35 -31.15
C GLY A 208 -42.85 -3.04 -30.89
N ILE A 209 -43.31 -1.93 -31.45
CA ILE A 209 -42.68 -0.60 -31.24
C ILE A 209 -42.54 -0.24 -29.74
N ALA A 210 -43.52 -0.61 -28.92
CA ALA A 210 -43.47 -0.40 -27.47
C ALA A 210 -42.31 -1.15 -26.78
N GLU A 211 -41.84 -2.26 -27.37
CA GLU A 211 -40.71 -3.03 -26.85
C GLU A 211 -39.38 -2.46 -27.34
N ALA A 212 -39.32 -1.96 -28.57
CA ALA A 212 -38.17 -1.22 -29.10
C ALA A 212 -37.89 0.06 -28.29
N LEU A 213 -38.95 0.77 -27.87
CA LEU A 213 -38.85 1.97 -27.02
C LEU A 213 -38.35 1.67 -25.60
N ARG A 214 -38.45 0.43 -25.12
CA ARG A 214 -37.95 0.05 -23.79
C ARG A 214 -36.44 -0.18 -23.74
N LEU A 215 -35.79 -0.38 -24.88
CA LEU A 215 -34.35 -0.57 -25.00
C LEU A 215 -33.60 0.73 -24.63
N SER A 216 -32.39 0.59 -24.08
CA SER A 216 -31.53 1.73 -23.73
C SER A 216 -31.14 2.57 -24.95
N ARG A 217 -30.96 1.90 -26.10
CA ARG A 217 -30.75 2.49 -27.42
C ARG A 217 -31.30 1.54 -28.49
N TRP A 218 -31.94 2.08 -29.52
CA TRP A 218 -32.42 1.30 -30.65
C TRP A 218 -32.26 2.07 -31.96
N GLU A 219 -31.86 1.39 -33.04
CA GLU A 219 -31.70 1.97 -34.37
C GLU A 219 -32.34 1.07 -35.42
N GLY A 220 -33.08 1.65 -36.37
CA GLY A 220 -33.72 0.87 -37.42
C GLY A 220 -34.71 1.64 -38.28
N SER A 221 -35.10 1.02 -39.40
CA SER A 221 -36.05 1.61 -40.35
C SER A 221 -37.49 1.18 -40.04
N TYR A 222 -38.41 2.12 -40.04
CA TYR A 222 -39.86 1.86 -39.99
C TYR A 222 -40.64 2.99 -40.66
N GLY A 223 -41.97 2.88 -40.75
CA GLY A 223 -42.80 3.92 -41.35
C GLY A 223 -43.47 4.83 -40.32
N ILE A 224 -43.66 6.11 -40.65
CA ILE A 224 -44.56 7.02 -39.91
C ILE A 224 -45.73 7.42 -40.83
N ARG A 225 -46.96 7.35 -40.32
CA ARG A 225 -48.17 7.77 -41.04
C ARG A 225 -48.26 9.30 -41.07
N GLY A 226 -48.05 9.88 -42.24
CA GLY A 226 -48.20 11.32 -42.48
C GLY A 226 -49.66 11.77 -42.39
N ALA A 227 -49.86 13.09 -42.31
CA ALA A 227 -51.19 13.71 -42.19
C ALA A 227 -52.10 13.48 -43.41
N ASP A 228 -51.51 13.14 -44.57
CA ASP A 228 -52.21 12.79 -45.81
C ASP A 228 -52.59 11.29 -45.91
N GLY A 229 -52.28 10.50 -44.87
CA GLY A 229 -52.54 9.07 -44.79
C GLY A 229 -51.49 8.18 -45.44
N ARG A 230 -50.41 8.74 -46.00
CA ARG A 230 -49.29 7.97 -46.57
C ARG A 230 -48.32 7.52 -45.48
N VAL A 231 -47.67 6.38 -45.68
CA VAL A 231 -46.60 5.91 -44.81
C VAL A 231 -45.27 6.42 -45.35
N ILE A 232 -44.58 7.24 -44.56
CA ILE A 232 -43.27 7.82 -44.87
C ILE A 232 -42.20 6.91 -44.26
N PRO A 233 -41.32 6.30 -45.07
CA PRO A 233 -40.23 5.47 -44.57
C PRO A 233 -39.15 6.34 -43.93
N VAL A 234 -38.75 5.98 -42.72
CA VAL A 234 -37.76 6.71 -41.92
C VAL A 234 -36.76 5.77 -41.28
N TYR A 235 -35.53 6.26 -41.13
CA TYR A 235 -34.53 5.65 -40.27
C TYR A 235 -34.49 6.39 -38.94
N ALA A 236 -34.60 5.66 -37.84
CA ALA A 236 -34.70 6.25 -36.50
C ALA A 236 -33.57 5.79 -35.57
N SER A 237 -33.16 6.69 -34.69
CA SER A 237 -32.33 6.39 -33.51
C SER A 237 -33.10 6.81 -32.25
N HIS A 238 -33.38 5.86 -31.36
CA HIS A 238 -34.08 6.08 -30.10
C HIS A 238 -33.08 6.04 -28.95
N LEU A 239 -33.08 7.09 -28.12
CA LEU A 239 -32.19 7.21 -26.98
C LEU A 239 -32.99 7.48 -25.71
N ARG A 240 -32.76 6.68 -24.67
CA ARG A 240 -33.33 6.97 -23.35
C ARG A 240 -32.53 8.06 -22.66
N VAL A 241 -33.24 9.11 -22.25
CA VAL A 241 -32.68 10.27 -21.54
C VAL A 241 -33.57 10.61 -20.35
N ARG A 242 -33.14 11.56 -19.52
CA ARG A 242 -34.00 12.16 -18.48
C ARG A 242 -34.43 13.53 -18.96
N ASP A 243 -35.70 13.86 -18.78
CA ASP A 243 -36.21 15.18 -19.15
C ASP A 243 -35.74 16.27 -18.15
N ALA A 244 -36.14 17.52 -18.39
CA ALA A 244 -35.76 18.67 -17.55
C ALA A 244 -36.26 18.57 -16.09
N HIS A 245 -37.15 17.64 -15.79
CA HIS A 245 -37.71 17.40 -14.45
C HIS A 245 -37.12 16.12 -13.81
N GLY A 246 -36.23 15.41 -14.52
CA GLY A 246 -35.52 14.22 -14.05
C GLY A 246 -36.22 12.89 -14.38
N GLU A 247 -37.37 12.93 -15.05
CA GLU A 247 -38.18 11.74 -15.35
C GLU A 247 -37.67 11.01 -16.61
N PRO A 248 -37.78 9.67 -16.69
CA PRO A 248 -37.33 8.90 -17.85
C PRO A 248 -38.14 9.28 -19.10
N SER A 249 -37.46 9.74 -20.15
CA SER A 249 -38.06 10.04 -21.46
C SER A 249 -37.22 9.45 -22.60
N ILE A 250 -37.78 9.37 -23.79
CA ILE A 250 -37.10 8.83 -24.97
C ILE A 250 -37.04 9.92 -26.03
N VAL A 251 -35.84 10.21 -26.52
CA VAL A 251 -35.66 11.10 -27.67
C VAL A 251 -35.46 10.24 -28.91
N CYS A 252 -36.31 10.45 -29.91
CA CYS A 252 -36.27 9.79 -31.20
C CYS A 252 -35.79 10.79 -32.24
N LEU A 253 -34.66 10.49 -32.88
CA LEU A 253 -34.14 11.21 -34.04
C LEU A 253 -34.56 10.45 -35.29
N LEU A 254 -35.22 11.11 -36.23
CA LEU A 254 -35.68 10.50 -37.47
C LEU A 254 -35.26 11.33 -38.69
N VAL A 255 -34.81 10.63 -39.71
CA VAL A 255 -34.54 11.16 -41.05
C VAL A 255 -35.25 10.29 -42.07
N HIS A 256 -35.39 10.76 -43.32
CA HIS A 256 -35.84 9.88 -44.39
C HIS A 256 -34.86 8.69 -44.55
N ASP A 257 -35.37 7.52 -44.89
CA ASP A 257 -34.57 6.28 -44.91
C ASP A 257 -33.41 6.32 -45.93
N ASP A 258 -33.54 7.10 -47.01
CA ASP A 258 -32.48 7.39 -47.98
C ASP A 258 -31.36 8.28 -47.42
N GLU A 259 -31.64 9.03 -46.35
CA GLU A 259 -30.69 9.88 -45.62
C GLU A 259 -30.10 9.19 -44.37
N ARG A 260 -30.33 7.88 -44.19
CA ARG A 260 -29.95 7.11 -42.98
C ARG A 260 -28.49 7.24 -42.57
N ALA A 261 -27.58 7.50 -43.51
CA ALA A 261 -26.15 7.69 -43.22
C ALA A 261 -25.86 8.81 -42.20
N LEU A 262 -26.81 9.73 -42.00
CA LEU A 262 -26.72 10.82 -41.03
C LEU A 262 -26.92 10.39 -39.57
N LEU A 263 -27.75 9.37 -39.34
CA LEU A 263 -28.07 8.88 -37.99
C LEU A 263 -27.52 7.48 -37.72
N GLN A 264 -27.19 6.73 -38.77
CA GLN A 264 -26.65 5.39 -38.67
C GLN A 264 -25.27 5.46 -38.04
N THR A 265 -25.14 4.85 -36.86
CA THR A 265 -23.82 4.66 -36.27
C THR A 265 -23.03 3.73 -37.19
N PRO A 266 -21.79 4.09 -37.61
CA PRO A 266 -20.99 3.19 -38.42
C PRO A 266 -20.86 1.86 -37.69
N ALA A 267 -21.31 0.79 -38.34
CA ALA A 267 -21.26 -0.53 -37.75
C ALA A 267 -19.80 -0.83 -37.37
N ARG A 268 -19.54 -1.10 -36.08
CA ARG A 268 -18.43 -2.00 -35.73
C ARG A 268 -18.72 -3.27 -36.52
N ILE A 269 -17.90 -3.57 -37.51
CA ILE A 269 -18.01 -4.80 -38.30
C ILE A 269 -17.91 -5.95 -37.28
N PRO A 270 -19.00 -6.70 -37.02
CA PRO A 270 -18.89 -7.98 -36.38
C PRO A 270 -18.39 -8.91 -37.49
N SER A 271 -17.22 -9.49 -37.30
CA SER A 271 -16.88 -10.74 -37.94
C SER A 271 -17.99 -11.73 -37.59
N ASP A 272 -18.79 -12.15 -38.57
CA ASP A 272 -19.62 -13.34 -38.36
C ASP A 272 -19.57 -14.29 -39.54
N ALA A 273 -19.45 -15.54 -39.15
CA ALA A 273 -19.37 -16.72 -40.00
C ALA A 273 -20.64 -16.90 -40.84
N GLY A 274 -20.48 -17.52 -42.03
CA GLY A 274 -21.59 -18.25 -42.64
C GLY A 274 -21.80 -18.14 -44.15
N GLN A 275 -20.76 -18.46 -44.93
CA GLN A 275 -20.83 -19.14 -46.24
C GLN A 275 -21.59 -18.47 -47.41
N LEU A 276 -20.83 -18.09 -48.45
CA LEU A 276 -20.78 -18.85 -49.71
C LEU A 276 -19.62 -18.33 -50.59
N THR A 277 -18.63 -19.22 -50.79
CA THR A 277 -17.76 -19.32 -51.97
C THR A 277 -17.18 -18.04 -52.58
N GLU A 278 -16.04 -17.60 -52.05
CA GLU A 278 -14.76 -17.47 -52.78
C GLU A 278 -13.71 -16.87 -51.83
N ALA A 279 -12.49 -17.40 -51.85
CA ALA A 279 -11.43 -17.04 -50.94
C ALA A 279 -11.06 -15.55 -51.03
N ARG A 280 -11.47 -14.75 -50.04
CA ARG A 280 -10.88 -13.43 -49.78
C ARG A 280 -9.60 -13.64 -48.96
N PRO A 281 -8.46 -13.03 -49.33
CA PRO A 281 -7.26 -13.07 -48.52
C PRO A 281 -7.54 -12.39 -47.17
N ALA A 282 -7.22 -13.08 -46.08
CA ALA A 282 -7.34 -12.56 -44.72
C ALA A 282 -6.57 -11.24 -44.59
N ASP A 283 -7.16 -10.26 -43.89
CA ASP A 283 -6.48 -9.02 -43.51
C ASP A 283 -5.24 -9.39 -42.68
N PRO A 284 -4.02 -8.98 -43.08
CA PRO A 284 -2.78 -9.31 -42.38
C PRO A 284 -2.83 -9.02 -40.88
N PHE A 285 -3.69 -8.11 -40.41
CA PHE A 285 -3.79 -7.75 -38.99
C PHE A 285 -4.76 -8.61 -38.14
N GLU A 286 -5.68 -9.38 -38.72
CA GLU A 286 -6.55 -10.29 -37.92
C GLU A 286 -5.79 -11.52 -37.40
N VAL A 287 -4.72 -11.93 -38.07
CA VAL A 287 -3.92 -13.13 -37.75
C VAL A 287 -2.69 -12.79 -36.88
N PHE A 288 -2.50 -11.53 -36.51
CA PHE A 288 -1.18 -10.99 -36.13
C PHE A 288 -0.93 -10.77 -34.63
N ILE A 289 -1.86 -11.08 -33.73
CA ILE A 289 -1.56 -11.11 -32.29
C ILE A 289 -2.25 -12.36 -31.77
N GLY A 290 -1.53 -13.49 -31.78
CA GLY A 290 -1.98 -14.65 -31.01
C GLY A 290 -2.31 -14.17 -29.61
N SER A 291 -3.43 -14.64 -29.04
CA SER A 291 -3.91 -14.23 -27.72
C SER A 291 -2.70 -14.15 -26.78
N PRO A 292 -2.27 -12.95 -26.37
CA PRO A 292 -1.06 -12.82 -25.57
C PRO A 292 -1.28 -13.68 -24.32
N ALA A 293 -0.28 -14.49 -23.96
CA ALA A 293 -0.23 -14.95 -22.59
C ALA A 293 -0.30 -13.69 -21.71
N PRO A 294 -1.16 -13.64 -20.69
CA PRO A 294 -1.37 -12.43 -19.88
C PRO A 294 -0.10 -11.85 -19.21
N ASP A 295 1.04 -12.56 -19.27
CA ASP A 295 2.14 -12.42 -18.34
C ASP A 295 3.48 -11.95 -18.95
N ASP A 296 3.54 -11.64 -20.24
CA ASP A 296 4.80 -11.32 -20.96
C ASP A 296 4.74 -9.97 -21.71
N LEU A 297 4.89 -8.87 -20.96
CA LEU A 297 4.95 -7.52 -21.53
C LEU A 297 6.15 -7.36 -22.47
N ASP A 298 7.35 -7.73 -22.03
CA ASP A 298 8.57 -7.54 -22.83
C ASP A 298 8.52 -8.31 -24.15
N GLY A 299 8.01 -9.55 -24.15
CA GLY A 299 7.81 -10.28 -25.39
C GLY A 299 6.69 -9.71 -26.26
N LEU A 300 5.62 -9.14 -25.68
CA LEU A 300 4.59 -8.41 -26.44
C LEU A 300 5.20 -7.18 -27.14
N LEU A 301 5.99 -6.39 -26.41
CA LEU A 301 6.66 -5.20 -26.93
C LEU A 301 7.68 -5.57 -28.02
N GLN A 302 8.47 -6.62 -27.80
CA GLN A 302 9.47 -7.08 -28.77
C GLN A 302 8.82 -7.58 -30.07
N ARG A 303 7.77 -8.41 -29.97
CA ARG A 303 7.00 -8.85 -31.15
C ARG A 303 6.38 -7.67 -31.89
N THR A 304 5.92 -6.65 -31.16
CA THR A 304 5.32 -5.44 -31.76
C THR A 304 6.33 -4.68 -32.62
N VAL A 305 7.55 -4.43 -32.11
CA VAL A 305 8.57 -3.68 -32.88
C VAL A 305 9.08 -4.48 -34.08
N GLU A 306 9.25 -5.79 -33.95
CA GLU A 306 9.62 -6.68 -35.08
C GLU A 306 8.58 -6.61 -36.20
N ARG A 307 7.30 -6.61 -35.83
CA ARG A 307 6.19 -6.56 -36.78
C ARG A 307 6.02 -5.21 -37.44
N ALA A 308 6.21 -4.13 -36.68
CA ALA A 308 6.19 -2.77 -37.20
C ALA A 308 7.31 -2.56 -38.22
N ARG A 309 8.51 -3.08 -37.93
CA ARG A 309 9.64 -3.07 -38.86
C ARG A 309 9.30 -3.80 -40.16
N ASP A 310 8.81 -5.04 -40.04
CA ASP A 310 8.54 -5.90 -41.20
C ASP A 310 7.35 -5.37 -42.04
N MET A 311 6.35 -4.72 -41.41
CA MET A 311 5.19 -4.14 -42.10
C MET A 311 5.58 -3.04 -43.10
N LEU A 312 6.53 -2.19 -42.73
CA LEU A 312 6.94 -1.04 -43.54
C LEU A 312 8.26 -1.29 -44.29
N ASP A 313 8.81 -2.50 -44.20
CA ASP A 313 10.11 -2.88 -44.76
C ASP A 313 11.19 -1.85 -44.34
N ALA A 314 11.28 -1.68 -43.02
CA ALA A 314 12.14 -0.72 -42.34
C ALA A 314 13.45 -1.37 -41.88
N ASP A 315 14.51 -0.57 -41.73
CA ASP A 315 15.80 -1.05 -41.21
C ASP A 315 15.77 -1.22 -39.69
N ALA A 316 15.01 -0.39 -38.99
CA ALA A 316 14.84 -0.45 -37.54
C ALA A 316 13.45 -0.02 -37.06
N ALA A 317 13.08 -0.47 -35.86
CA ALA A 317 11.86 -0.04 -35.17
C ALA A 317 12.06 0.02 -33.66
N PHE A 318 11.26 0.85 -33.00
CA PHE A 318 11.35 1.07 -31.56
C PHE A 318 9.98 1.38 -30.95
N LEU A 319 9.82 1.02 -29.68
CA LEU A 319 8.63 1.32 -28.89
C LEU A 319 9.04 1.92 -27.55
N LEU A 320 8.42 3.05 -27.25
CA LEU A 320 8.60 3.86 -26.06
C LEU A 320 7.32 3.81 -25.22
N LEU A 321 7.42 3.71 -23.89
CA LEU A 321 6.27 3.84 -22.98
C LEU A 321 6.35 5.13 -22.18
N ALA A 322 5.22 5.79 -21.96
CA ALA A 322 5.16 7.04 -21.21
C ALA A 322 5.35 6.80 -19.70
N THR A 323 6.02 7.74 -19.05
CA THR A 323 5.98 7.87 -17.58
C THR A 323 4.57 8.25 -17.12
N ASP A 324 4.26 8.02 -15.84
CA ASP A 324 2.91 8.25 -15.30
C ASP A 324 2.47 9.73 -15.35
N ASP A 325 3.42 10.67 -15.43
CA ASP A 325 3.19 12.12 -15.59
C ASP A 325 3.20 12.60 -17.05
N GLU A 326 3.41 11.70 -18.02
CA GLU A 326 3.48 11.97 -19.47
C GLU A 326 4.51 13.04 -19.87
N THR A 327 5.57 13.20 -19.09
CA THR A 327 6.66 14.15 -19.40
C THR A 327 7.79 13.48 -20.19
N GLU A 328 8.04 12.20 -19.93
CA GLU A 328 9.11 11.41 -20.53
C GLU A 328 8.59 10.09 -21.12
N LEU A 329 9.38 9.54 -22.03
CA LEU A 329 9.18 8.29 -22.73
C LEU A 329 10.38 7.38 -22.49
N GLU A 330 10.15 6.19 -21.96
CA GLU A 330 11.18 5.19 -21.71
C GLU A 330 11.26 4.18 -22.86
N VAL A 331 12.47 3.92 -23.35
CA VAL A 331 12.70 2.92 -24.41
C VAL A 331 12.53 1.52 -23.84
N ARG A 332 11.51 0.79 -24.29
CA ARG A 332 11.20 -0.56 -23.80
C ARG A 332 11.55 -1.68 -24.78
N ALA A 333 11.36 -1.45 -26.07
CA ALA A 333 11.72 -2.44 -27.10
C ALA A 333 12.33 -1.78 -28.33
N THR A 334 13.30 -2.45 -28.95
CA THR A 334 13.96 -2.01 -30.18
C THR A 334 14.32 -3.22 -31.04
N THR A 335 14.40 -3.01 -32.35
CA THR A 335 14.93 -3.98 -33.30
C THR A 335 15.67 -3.23 -34.41
N GLY A 336 16.79 -3.76 -34.90
CA GLY A 336 17.64 -3.10 -35.89
C GLY A 336 18.50 -1.93 -35.36
N LEU A 337 18.49 -1.66 -34.04
CA LEU A 337 19.34 -0.65 -33.40
C LEU A 337 20.48 -1.30 -32.57
N PRO A 338 21.68 -0.70 -32.48
CA PRO A 338 22.80 -1.23 -31.71
C PRO A 338 22.51 -1.25 -30.19
N SER A 339 22.71 -2.42 -29.56
CA SER A 339 21.83 -2.94 -28.50
C SER A 339 22.21 -2.71 -27.02
N THR A 340 23.17 -1.86 -26.65
CA THR A 340 23.66 -1.80 -25.25
C THR A 340 23.50 -0.48 -24.49
N ARG A 341 23.20 0.66 -25.13
CA ARG A 341 23.07 1.96 -24.42
C ARG A 341 21.65 2.54 -24.36
N GLN A 342 20.69 1.93 -25.03
CA GLN A 342 19.41 2.57 -25.31
C GLN A 342 18.20 1.95 -24.60
N ARG A 343 18.30 0.72 -24.07
CA ARG A 343 17.21 0.12 -23.27
C ARG A 343 17.06 0.91 -21.97
N PHE A 344 15.84 1.34 -21.64
CA PHE A 344 15.51 2.20 -20.50
C PHE A 344 16.05 3.64 -20.58
N ALA A 345 16.56 4.06 -21.74
CA ALA A 345 16.87 5.47 -21.96
C ALA A 345 15.56 6.28 -21.95
N ARG A 346 15.60 7.48 -21.35
CA ARG A 346 14.46 8.39 -21.30
C ARG A 346 14.59 9.47 -22.36
N VAL A 347 13.48 9.76 -23.02
CA VAL A 347 13.34 10.77 -24.08
C VAL A 347 12.20 11.71 -23.70
N PRO A 348 12.34 13.04 -23.81
CA PRO A 348 11.23 13.96 -23.51
C PRO A 348 10.07 13.76 -24.49
N VAL A 349 8.83 13.88 -24.01
CA VAL A 349 7.63 13.84 -24.86
C VAL A 349 7.59 15.03 -25.83
N GLU A 350 8.14 16.17 -25.43
CA GLU A 350 8.26 17.38 -26.24
C GLU A 350 9.73 17.62 -26.61
N ALA A 351 10.15 17.20 -27.81
CA ALA A 351 11.50 17.43 -28.32
C ALA A 351 11.56 18.75 -29.13
N GLY A 352 11.84 19.87 -28.43
CA GLY A 352 12.09 21.18 -29.05
C GLY A 352 10.89 22.14 -29.07
N THR A 353 11.06 23.29 -29.74
CA THR A 353 10.05 24.38 -29.82
C THR A 353 9.03 24.21 -30.96
N ASN A 354 9.16 23.16 -31.77
CA ASN A 354 8.32 22.92 -32.93
C ASN A 354 7.37 21.74 -32.70
N ARG A 355 6.09 21.93 -32.95
CA ARG A 355 5.01 20.94 -32.73
C ARG A 355 5.20 19.58 -33.43
N TYR A 356 6.00 19.52 -34.49
CA TYR A 356 6.31 18.28 -35.21
C TYR A 356 7.35 17.41 -34.49
N GLY A 357 7.92 17.87 -33.37
CA GLY A 357 8.77 17.08 -32.47
C GLY A 357 8.03 16.52 -31.25
N SER A 358 6.71 16.72 -31.14
CA SER A 358 5.91 16.16 -30.05
C SER A 358 5.57 14.70 -30.32
N ALA A 359 5.86 13.83 -29.36
CA ALA A 359 5.47 12.42 -29.42
C ALA A 359 3.95 12.19 -29.35
N ARG A 360 3.15 13.25 -29.13
CA ARG A 360 1.68 13.21 -29.11
C ARG A 360 1.06 13.22 -30.50
N MET A 361 1.84 13.47 -31.56
CA MET A 361 1.37 13.55 -32.94
C MET A 361 2.11 12.56 -33.85
N PRO A 362 1.43 12.03 -34.89
CA PRO A 362 2.11 11.33 -35.97
C PRO A 362 3.07 12.27 -36.72
N ALA A 363 4.32 11.86 -36.89
CA ALA A 363 5.33 12.63 -37.59
C ALA A 363 6.05 11.79 -38.64
N VAL A 364 6.31 12.41 -39.81
CA VAL A 364 7.16 11.86 -40.87
C VAL A 364 8.34 12.80 -41.05
N HIS A 365 9.54 12.29 -40.84
CA HIS A 365 10.79 13.01 -41.08
C HIS A 365 11.48 12.40 -42.30
N ASP A 366 11.51 13.17 -43.40
CA ASP A 366 12.10 12.75 -44.68
C ASP A 366 13.63 12.65 -44.56
N ASP A 367 14.29 13.50 -43.77
CA ASP A 367 15.73 13.42 -43.50
C ASP A 367 16.10 13.92 -42.10
N LEU A 368 16.53 13.03 -41.22
CA LEU A 368 16.95 13.33 -39.84
C LEU A 368 18.20 14.22 -39.78
N VAL A 369 19.02 14.24 -40.85
CA VAL A 369 20.15 15.17 -40.96
C VAL A 369 19.66 16.62 -41.11
N ALA A 370 18.51 16.82 -41.73
CA ALA A 370 17.90 18.15 -41.88
C ALA A 370 17.24 18.66 -40.60
N VAL A 371 16.95 17.75 -39.64
CA VAL A 371 16.28 18.06 -38.37
C VAL A 371 16.96 17.31 -37.22
N PRO A 372 18.22 17.67 -36.88
CA PRO A 372 18.97 17.01 -35.81
C PRO A 372 18.23 17.18 -34.47
N GLY A 373 18.17 16.10 -33.68
CA GLY A 373 17.48 16.06 -32.38
C GLY A 373 15.97 15.87 -32.43
N ALA A 374 15.36 15.71 -33.62
CA ALA A 374 13.93 15.41 -33.74
C ALA A 374 13.53 14.09 -33.06
N VAL A 375 14.41 13.09 -33.13
CA VAL A 375 14.26 11.80 -32.44
C VAL A 375 15.59 11.48 -31.75
N PRO A 376 15.80 11.90 -30.49
CA PRO A 376 17.08 11.75 -29.78
C PRO A 376 17.61 10.32 -29.75
N LEU A 377 16.72 9.33 -29.71
CA LEU A 377 17.07 7.91 -29.75
C LEU A 377 17.87 7.49 -31.00
N LEU A 378 17.62 8.15 -32.14
CA LEU A 378 18.24 7.80 -33.42
C LEU A 378 19.53 8.58 -33.69
N GLU A 379 19.94 9.48 -32.81
CA GLU A 379 21.20 10.20 -32.95
C GLU A 379 22.37 9.22 -33.00
N SER A 380 23.32 9.44 -33.91
CA SER A 380 24.51 8.59 -34.12
C SER A 380 24.24 7.14 -34.55
N THR A 381 22.99 6.78 -34.92
CA THR A 381 22.65 5.42 -35.39
C THR A 381 22.83 5.20 -36.89
N GLY A 382 22.94 6.28 -37.68
CA GLY A 382 23.01 6.22 -39.16
C GLY A 382 21.65 6.26 -39.86
N MET A 383 20.55 6.22 -39.11
CA MET A 383 19.19 6.35 -39.66
C MET A 383 18.95 7.73 -40.25
N ARG A 384 18.29 7.78 -41.41
CA ARG A 384 18.05 9.01 -42.16
C ARG A 384 16.59 9.38 -42.30
N SER A 385 15.65 8.46 -42.31
CA SER A 385 14.22 8.81 -42.27
C SER A 385 13.49 8.03 -41.20
N VAL A 386 12.42 8.60 -40.65
CA VAL A 386 11.67 7.99 -39.56
C VAL A 386 10.21 8.40 -39.61
N VAL A 387 9.34 7.47 -39.22
CA VAL A 387 7.94 7.71 -38.89
C VAL A 387 7.72 7.36 -37.44
N THR A 388 7.05 8.25 -36.71
CA THR A 388 6.62 8.02 -35.33
C THR A 388 5.12 8.24 -35.20
N VAL A 389 4.48 7.41 -34.39
CA VAL A 389 3.05 7.51 -34.08
C VAL A 389 2.82 7.34 -32.57
N PRO A 390 1.86 8.07 -31.98
CA PRO A 390 1.49 7.88 -30.58
C PRO A 390 0.65 6.61 -30.35
N LEU A 391 0.88 5.95 -29.22
CA LEU A 391 -0.09 5.01 -28.63
C LEU A 391 -0.97 5.80 -27.65
N LYS A 392 -2.30 5.75 -27.86
CA LYS A 392 -3.27 6.44 -27.00
C LYS A 392 -4.37 5.48 -26.54
N VAL A 393 -4.74 5.61 -25.27
CA VAL A 393 -5.90 4.92 -24.68
C VAL A 393 -6.77 5.99 -24.03
N GLU A 394 -8.03 6.10 -24.46
CA GLU A 394 -8.99 7.11 -23.97
C GLU A 394 -8.46 8.56 -24.02
N GLY A 395 -7.61 8.87 -25.00
CA GLY A 395 -7.02 10.20 -25.19
C GLY A 395 -5.72 10.45 -24.41
N ARG A 396 -5.33 9.54 -23.50
CA ARG A 396 -4.08 9.57 -22.74
C ARG A 396 -2.91 9.01 -23.57
N LEU A 397 -1.73 9.64 -23.54
CA LEU A 397 -0.54 9.11 -24.20
C LEU A 397 0.04 7.97 -23.36
N THR A 398 0.03 6.74 -23.89
CA THR A 398 0.62 5.57 -23.21
C THR A 398 2.01 5.21 -23.76
N GLY A 399 2.35 5.69 -24.94
CA GLY A 399 3.66 5.45 -25.54
C GLY A 399 3.80 6.02 -26.96
N SER A 400 4.90 5.66 -27.62
CA SER A 400 5.16 5.98 -29.04
C SER A 400 5.79 4.78 -29.76
N LEU A 401 5.34 4.52 -30.98
CA LEU A 401 5.86 3.50 -31.88
C LEU A 401 6.53 4.20 -33.07
N GLY A 402 7.75 3.78 -33.41
CA GLY A 402 8.46 4.34 -34.54
C GLY A 402 9.17 3.31 -35.39
N VAL A 403 9.32 3.62 -36.68
CA VAL A 403 10.12 2.87 -37.64
C VAL A 403 11.07 3.82 -38.36
N SER A 404 12.28 3.36 -38.65
CA SER A 404 13.32 4.18 -39.27
C SER A 404 14.05 3.44 -40.38
N ALA A 405 14.61 4.19 -41.32
CA ALA A 405 15.40 3.67 -42.45
C ALA A 405 16.69 4.46 -42.63
N GLU A 406 17.73 3.81 -43.12
CA GLU A 406 19.04 4.40 -43.46
C GLU A 406 18.96 5.27 -44.73
N SER A 407 17.94 5.09 -45.56
CA SER A 407 17.67 5.94 -46.72
C SER A 407 16.77 7.15 -46.36
N PRO A 408 17.04 8.36 -46.89
CA PRO A 408 16.15 9.51 -46.74
C PRO A 408 14.89 9.35 -47.60
N GLY A 409 13.78 9.98 -47.19
CA GLY A 409 12.53 10.08 -47.94
C GLY A 409 11.80 8.74 -48.14
N ARG A 410 12.07 7.74 -47.28
CA ARG A 410 11.54 6.38 -47.43
C ARG A 410 10.05 6.27 -47.12
N TYR A 411 9.54 7.14 -46.27
CA TYR A 411 8.20 7.03 -45.70
C TYR A 411 7.28 8.17 -46.12
N SER A 412 5.99 7.84 -46.21
CA SER A 412 4.92 8.75 -46.61
C SER A 412 3.89 8.94 -45.49
N ASN A 413 2.96 9.87 -45.69
CA ASN A 413 1.79 10.01 -44.80
C ASN A 413 0.91 8.75 -44.80
N GLU A 414 0.89 7.97 -45.89
CA GLU A 414 0.16 6.71 -45.94
C GLU A 414 0.81 5.66 -45.04
N ASP A 415 2.14 5.62 -44.98
CA ASP A 415 2.89 4.74 -44.07
C ASP A 415 2.66 5.12 -42.61
N ALA A 416 2.61 6.42 -42.31
CA ALA A 416 2.25 6.91 -40.98
C ALA A 416 0.82 6.55 -40.57
N LEU A 417 -0.15 6.62 -41.49
CA LEU A 417 -1.51 6.15 -41.23
C LEU A 417 -1.54 4.64 -40.96
N ARG A 418 -0.85 3.83 -41.78
CA ARG A 418 -0.74 2.37 -41.57
C ARG A 418 -0.12 2.05 -40.21
N LEU A 419 0.93 2.78 -39.81
CA LEU A 419 1.55 2.62 -38.50
C LEU A 419 0.64 3.06 -37.35
N GLN A 420 -0.13 4.14 -37.51
CA GLN A 420 -1.10 4.61 -36.51
C GLN A 420 -2.24 3.59 -36.32
N PHE A 421 -2.77 3.02 -37.40
CA PHE A 421 -3.79 1.96 -37.31
C PHE A 421 -3.26 0.74 -36.55
N ALA A 422 -2.00 0.37 -36.76
CA ALA A 422 -1.35 -0.68 -35.99
C ALA A 422 -1.21 -0.28 -34.50
N ALA A 423 -0.77 0.95 -34.23
CA ALA A 423 -0.60 1.51 -32.89
C ALA A 423 -1.92 1.54 -32.09
N ASP A 424 -3.02 1.97 -32.70
CA ASP A 424 -4.35 2.04 -32.06
C ASP A 424 -4.85 0.64 -31.64
N ARG A 425 -4.57 -0.39 -32.45
CA ARG A 425 -4.97 -1.77 -32.14
C ARG A 425 -4.17 -2.40 -31.01
N ILE A 426 -2.89 -2.04 -30.86
CA ILE A 426 -2.03 -2.59 -29.80
C ILE A 426 -2.09 -1.79 -28.50
N ALA A 427 -2.48 -0.51 -28.55
CA ALA A 427 -2.40 0.42 -27.41
C ALA A 427 -3.09 -0.12 -26.15
N LEU A 428 -4.29 -0.69 -26.30
CA LEU A 428 -5.03 -1.28 -25.18
C LEU A 428 -4.35 -2.54 -24.62
N ALA A 429 -3.78 -3.38 -25.48
CA ALA A 429 -3.10 -4.61 -25.08
C ALA A 429 -1.78 -4.31 -24.34
N VAL A 430 -1.02 -3.33 -24.84
CA VAL A 430 0.21 -2.84 -24.20
C VAL A 430 -0.10 -2.22 -22.84
N GLU A 431 -1.13 -1.38 -22.75
CA GLU A 431 -1.54 -0.77 -21.48
C GLU A 431 -2.03 -1.82 -20.47
N SER A 432 -2.84 -2.79 -20.92
CA SER A 432 -3.33 -3.87 -20.05
C SER A 432 -2.18 -4.74 -19.52
N ALA A 433 -1.20 -5.07 -20.36
CA ALA A 433 -0.01 -5.83 -19.94
C ALA A 433 0.87 -5.02 -18.97
N ARG A 434 1.06 -3.71 -19.20
CA ARG A 434 1.77 -2.81 -18.29
C ARG A 434 1.10 -2.75 -16.91
N LEU A 435 -0.21 -2.53 -16.88
CA LEU A 435 -0.99 -2.50 -15.63
C LEU A 435 -0.95 -3.85 -14.91
N GLY A 436 -1.01 -4.96 -15.65
CA GLY A 436 -0.89 -6.31 -15.09
C GLY A 436 0.48 -6.58 -14.46
N GLU A 437 1.57 -6.15 -15.08
CA GLU A 437 2.92 -6.23 -14.50
C GLU A 437 3.05 -5.37 -13.24
N LEU A 438 2.55 -4.12 -13.28
CA LEU A 438 2.57 -3.23 -12.12
C LEU A 438 1.77 -3.79 -10.94
N GLU A 439 0.58 -4.32 -11.20
CA GLU A 439 -0.26 -4.98 -10.18
C GLU A 439 0.43 -6.23 -9.61
N ARG A 440 1.11 -7.05 -10.44
CA ARG A 440 1.89 -8.20 -9.96
C ARG A 440 3.06 -7.79 -9.09
N LEU A 441 3.82 -6.78 -9.50
CA LEU A 441 4.92 -6.23 -8.71
C LEU A 441 4.39 -5.73 -7.36
N ARG A 442 3.28 -4.99 -7.35
CA ARG A 442 2.64 -4.50 -6.13
C ARG A 442 2.16 -5.64 -5.23
N ARG A 443 1.54 -6.68 -5.79
CA ARG A 443 1.15 -7.90 -5.04
C ARG A 443 2.36 -8.63 -4.49
N GLY A 444 3.44 -8.74 -5.27
CA GLY A 444 4.71 -9.32 -4.84
C GLY A 444 5.29 -8.58 -3.63
N SER A 445 5.38 -7.25 -3.71
CA SER A 445 5.84 -6.40 -2.61
C SER A 445 4.97 -6.54 -1.37
N LEU A 446 3.64 -6.56 -1.51
CA LEU A 446 2.73 -6.76 -0.38
C LEU A 446 2.88 -8.15 0.24
N SER A 447 2.99 -9.20 -0.58
CA SER A 447 3.21 -10.57 -0.10
C SER A 447 4.53 -10.68 0.67
N PHE A 448 5.61 -10.13 0.11
CA PHE A 448 6.92 -10.07 0.76
C PHE A 448 6.86 -9.37 2.11
N LEU A 449 6.18 -8.23 2.18
CA LEU A 449 6.05 -7.46 3.41
C LEU A 449 5.20 -8.18 4.46
N VAL A 450 4.12 -8.87 4.07
CA VAL A 450 3.30 -9.68 4.98
C VAL A 450 4.13 -10.84 5.54
N GLU A 451 4.82 -11.59 4.69
CA GLU A 451 5.71 -12.68 5.12
C GLU A 451 6.80 -12.17 6.06
N ALA A 452 7.41 -11.01 5.74
CA ALA A 452 8.39 -10.39 6.60
C ALA A 452 7.82 -9.99 7.96
N SER A 453 6.60 -9.45 7.99
CA SER A 453 5.92 -9.13 9.24
C SER A 453 5.64 -10.37 10.08
N ASP A 454 5.18 -11.47 9.47
CA ASP A 454 4.87 -12.71 10.19
C ASP A 454 6.15 -13.35 10.77
N LEU A 455 7.22 -13.42 9.98
CA LEU A 455 8.51 -13.97 10.42
C LEU A 455 9.16 -13.14 11.52
N LEU A 456 9.18 -11.80 11.36
CA LEU A 456 9.81 -10.90 12.33
C LEU A 456 8.99 -10.78 13.63
N ALA A 457 7.66 -10.88 13.56
CA ALA A 457 6.81 -10.85 14.75
C ALA A 457 6.88 -12.17 15.55
N GLY A 458 7.20 -13.29 14.90
CA GLY A 458 7.26 -14.61 15.52
C GLY A 458 8.48 -14.85 16.43
N THR A 459 9.47 -13.96 16.43
CA THR A 459 10.69 -14.10 17.23
C THR A 459 10.88 -12.95 18.22
N LEU A 460 11.34 -13.28 19.42
CA LEU A 460 11.73 -12.33 20.48
C LEU A 460 13.24 -12.37 20.76
N ASP A 461 14.00 -13.10 19.94
CA ASP A 461 15.45 -13.20 20.05
C ASP A 461 16.15 -12.24 19.09
N ARG A 462 17.06 -11.41 19.62
CA ARG A 462 17.72 -10.35 18.85
C ARG A 462 18.51 -10.91 17.66
N ASP A 463 19.29 -11.98 17.90
CA ASP A 463 20.23 -12.49 16.90
C ASP A 463 19.47 -13.25 15.80
N GLN A 464 18.38 -13.93 16.14
CA GLN A 464 17.47 -14.51 15.15
C GLN A 464 16.77 -13.42 14.31
N THR A 465 16.29 -12.34 14.92
CA THR A 465 15.68 -11.23 14.18
C THR A 465 16.65 -10.60 13.18
N LEU A 466 17.92 -10.41 13.58
CA LEU A 466 18.98 -9.94 12.69
C LEU A 466 19.20 -10.88 11.50
N ALA A 467 19.25 -12.20 11.76
CA ALA A 467 19.44 -13.21 10.74
C ALA A 467 18.25 -13.27 9.76
N LEU A 468 17.01 -13.26 10.26
CA LEU A 468 15.80 -13.25 9.43
C LEU A 468 15.73 -12.00 8.56
N MET A 469 16.01 -10.82 9.14
CA MET A 469 16.07 -9.58 8.35
C MET A 469 17.09 -9.68 7.22
N ALA A 470 18.27 -10.21 7.50
CA ALA A 470 19.31 -10.39 6.50
C ALA A 470 18.89 -11.38 5.39
N GLN A 471 18.28 -12.51 5.76
CA GLN A 471 17.79 -13.53 4.83
C GLN A 471 16.63 -13.06 3.94
N MET A 472 15.78 -12.16 4.43
CA MET A 472 14.73 -11.56 3.58
C MET A 472 15.30 -10.51 2.62
N THR A 473 16.40 -9.87 3.03
CA THR A 473 17.08 -8.85 2.24
C THR A 473 17.91 -9.47 1.12
N VAL A 474 18.61 -10.58 1.40
CA VAL A 474 19.50 -11.26 0.47
C VAL A 474 18.93 -12.64 0.12
N PRO A 475 18.68 -12.97 -1.16
CA PRO A 475 19.09 -12.24 -2.37
C PRO A 475 18.05 -11.25 -2.94
N THR A 476 16.88 -11.12 -2.31
CA THR A 476 15.71 -10.45 -2.90
C THR A 476 15.92 -8.96 -3.22
N LEU A 477 16.56 -8.22 -2.32
CA LEU A 477 16.74 -6.78 -2.42
C LEU A 477 18.19 -6.40 -2.78
N ALA A 478 19.16 -7.20 -2.34
CA ALA A 478 20.59 -6.92 -2.50
C ALA A 478 21.42 -8.21 -2.57
N THR A 479 22.62 -8.11 -3.15
CA THR A 479 23.60 -9.20 -3.19
C THR A 479 24.24 -9.45 -1.83
N TRP A 480 24.34 -8.40 -1.01
CA TRP A 480 24.76 -8.51 0.37
C TRP A 480 24.10 -7.45 1.24
N CYS A 481 24.05 -7.72 2.54
CA CYS A 481 23.62 -6.76 3.53
C CYS A 481 24.48 -6.82 4.79
N ALA A 482 24.53 -5.70 5.51
CA ALA A 482 25.15 -5.63 6.82
C ALA A 482 24.30 -4.77 7.76
N VAL A 483 24.24 -5.20 9.01
CA VAL A 483 23.41 -4.60 10.05
C VAL A 483 24.29 -4.04 11.13
N TYR A 484 24.15 -2.74 11.37
CA TYR A 484 24.81 -2.03 12.46
C TYR A 484 23.78 -1.78 13.55
N THR A 485 24.09 -2.08 14.80
CA THR A 485 23.21 -1.75 15.93
C THR A 485 23.86 -0.73 16.85
N ILE A 486 23.01 0.00 17.58
CA ILE A 486 23.41 1.07 18.47
C ILE A 486 22.98 0.68 19.89
N ALA A 487 23.95 0.54 20.81
CA ALA A 487 23.69 0.14 22.19
C ALA A 487 22.87 1.21 22.94
N ASP A 488 23.34 2.46 22.92
CA ASP A 488 22.67 3.65 23.45
C ASP A 488 22.81 4.84 22.48
N GLN A 489 22.02 5.90 22.67
CA GLN A 489 22.01 7.05 21.74
C GLN A 489 23.34 7.83 21.68
N THR A 490 24.30 7.51 22.55
CA THR A 490 25.62 8.13 22.61
C THR A 490 26.74 7.23 22.08
N SER A 491 26.43 5.97 21.78
CA SER A 491 27.37 4.95 21.32
C SER A 491 27.50 4.99 19.80
N ASP A 492 28.71 4.74 19.34
CA ASP A 492 28.96 4.53 17.92
C ASP A 492 28.28 3.22 17.44
N PRO A 493 27.73 3.20 16.22
CA PRO A 493 27.17 1.98 15.64
C PRO A 493 28.24 0.89 15.50
N TYR A 494 27.91 -0.34 15.83
CA TYR A 494 28.81 -1.48 15.64
C TYR A 494 28.18 -2.56 14.76
N LEU A 495 29.04 -3.20 13.95
CA LEU A 495 28.64 -4.24 13.02
C LEU A 495 28.16 -5.48 13.78
N SER A 496 26.87 -5.79 13.65
CA SER A 496 26.20 -6.87 14.38
C SER A 496 25.99 -8.11 13.51
N TYR A 497 25.66 -7.92 12.24
CA TYR A 497 25.39 -9.04 11.32
C TYR A 497 25.81 -8.69 9.89
N VAL A 498 26.23 -9.69 9.12
CA VAL A 498 26.61 -9.58 7.71
C VAL A 498 26.10 -10.81 6.98
N LEU A 499 25.50 -10.62 5.81
CA LEU A 499 25.12 -11.70 4.92
C LEU A 499 25.49 -11.34 3.48
N HIS A 500 25.92 -12.33 2.73
CA HIS A 500 26.21 -12.23 1.30
C HIS A 500 25.55 -13.44 0.62
N GLU A 501 25.05 -13.26 -0.61
CA GLU A 501 24.41 -14.32 -1.40
C GLU A 501 25.34 -15.53 -1.61
N ASP A 502 26.60 -15.24 -1.93
CA ASP A 502 27.72 -16.19 -1.89
C ASP A 502 28.29 -16.36 -0.47
N GLU A 503 28.10 -17.53 0.14
CA GLU A 503 28.54 -17.85 1.50
C GLU A 503 30.06 -17.71 1.70
N GLU A 504 30.87 -18.00 0.67
CA GLU A 504 32.33 -17.93 0.77
C GLU A 504 32.84 -16.49 0.94
N ARG A 505 32.02 -15.49 0.60
CA ARG A 505 32.36 -14.07 0.67
C ARG A 505 32.00 -13.41 2.00
N ILE A 506 31.23 -14.07 2.86
CA ILE A 506 30.72 -13.49 4.11
C ILE A 506 31.87 -13.03 5.01
N ASP A 507 32.88 -13.90 5.24
CA ASP A 507 34.01 -13.58 6.11
C ASP A 507 34.87 -12.45 5.53
N GLY A 508 35.09 -12.45 4.22
CA GLY A 508 35.82 -11.39 3.51
C GLY A 508 35.11 -10.04 3.60
N LEU A 509 33.80 -10.02 3.35
CA LEU A 509 32.97 -8.82 3.47
C LEU A 509 32.96 -8.28 4.89
N LYS A 510 32.77 -9.15 5.89
CA LYS A 510 32.81 -8.78 7.30
C LYS A 510 34.16 -8.15 7.67
N ALA A 511 35.27 -8.73 7.22
CA ALA A 511 36.60 -8.18 7.47
C ALA A 511 36.84 -6.81 6.83
N LEU A 512 36.28 -6.56 5.63
CA LEU A 512 36.33 -5.25 4.97
C LEU A 512 35.50 -4.22 5.72
N LEU A 513 34.22 -4.52 5.99
CA LEU A 513 33.30 -3.61 6.67
C LEU A 513 33.77 -3.26 8.09
N SER A 514 34.44 -4.18 8.79
CA SER A 514 35.04 -3.93 10.11
C SER A 514 36.14 -2.86 10.10
N ARG A 515 36.71 -2.54 8.93
CA ARG A 515 37.77 -1.52 8.76
C ARG A 515 37.25 -0.18 8.24
N VAL A 516 35.99 -0.14 7.80
CA VAL A 516 35.33 1.07 7.32
C VAL A 516 34.64 1.74 8.51
N SER A 517 34.70 3.07 8.58
CA SER A 517 33.94 3.81 9.60
C SER A 517 32.45 3.54 9.42
N PRO A 518 31.71 3.20 10.49
CA PRO A 518 30.29 2.90 10.39
C PRO A 518 29.50 4.11 9.86
N PRO A 519 28.37 3.88 9.19
CA PRO A 519 27.55 4.97 8.67
C PRO A 519 27.00 5.83 9.81
N GLU A 520 26.91 7.15 9.59
CA GLU A 520 26.29 8.06 10.56
C GLU A 520 24.81 7.70 10.77
N PRO A 521 24.30 7.74 12.02
CA PRO A 521 22.89 7.43 12.30
C PRO A 521 21.93 8.38 11.57
N LEU A 522 21.13 7.86 10.63
CA LEU A 522 20.13 8.64 9.91
C LEU A 522 18.85 8.75 10.74
N ARG A 523 18.39 9.98 10.98
CA ARG A 523 17.18 10.25 11.79
C ARG A 523 15.87 10.24 11.00
N GLU A 524 15.95 10.20 9.68
CA GLU A 524 14.80 10.25 8.77
C GLU A 524 14.78 9.00 7.90
N ALA A 525 13.57 8.50 7.60
CA ALA A 525 13.38 7.35 6.72
C ALA A 525 13.89 7.63 5.29
N GLY A 526 14.14 6.55 4.54
CA GLY A 526 14.63 6.60 3.18
C GLY A 526 16.08 6.19 3.02
N ALA A 527 16.37 5.56 1.88
CA ALA A 527 17.71 5.12 1.52
C ALA A 527 18.63 6.31 1.20
N ARG A 528 19.87 6.22 1.65
CA ARG A 528 20.95 7.17 1.34
C ARG A 528 22.18 6.44 0.81
N PRO A 529 22.87 6.96 -0.21
CA PRO A 529 24.15 6.41 -0.64
C PRO A 529 25.17 6.44 0.52
N TRP A 530 26.04 5.44 0.59
CA TRP A 530 27.13 5.38 1.57
C TRP A 530 28.50 5.24 0.89
N PRO A 531 29.10 6.36 0.45
CA PRO A 531 30.28 6.38 -0.41
C PRO A 531 31.50 5.67 0.18
N GLU A 532 31.69 5.72 1.50
CA GLU A 532 32.84 5.13 2.19
C GLU A 532 32.87 3.61 2.04
N SER A 533 31.69 2.96 2.00
CA SER A 533 31.59 1.53 1.78
C SER A 533 31.69 1.14 0.31
N ALA A 534 31.12 1.95 -0.60
CA ALA A 534 31.28 1.77 -2.03
C ALA A 534 32.75 1.75 -2.45
N ALA A 535 33.59 2.58 -1.81
CA ALA A 535 35.03 2.61 -2.05
C ALA A 535 35.78 1.35 -1.54
N ALA A 536 35.29 0.71 -0.48
CA ALA A 536 35.94 -0.44 0.14
C ALA A 536 35.49 -1.80 -0.41
N VAL A 537 34.20 -1.93 -0.72
CA VAL A 537 33.56 -3.19 -1.15
C VAL A 537 33.34 -3.22 -2.68
N GLY A 538 33.28 -2.05 -3.31
CA GLY A 538 32.99 -1.89 -4.74
C GLY A 538 31.49 -1.99 -5.03
N GLY A 539 31.03 -1.20 -6.00
CA GLY A 539 29.63 -1.18 -6.44
C GLY A 539 28.77 -0.11 -5.79
N GLU A 540 27.46 -0.26 -5.91
CA GLU A 540 26.50 0.68 -5.32
C GLU A 540 26.11 0.21 -3.92
N THR A 541 26.14 1.12 -2.95
CA THR A 541 25.82 0.84 -1.56
C THR A 541 24.87 1.88 -1.00
N VAL A 542 23.79 1.40 -0.37
CA VAL A 542 22.77 2.25 0.25
C VAL A 542 22.56 1.88 1.71
N VAL A 543 22.17 2.86 2.50
CA VAL A 543 21.98 2.75 3.94
C VAL A 543 20.59 3.22 4.30
N LEU A 544 19.90 2.43 5.11
CA LEU A 544 18.55 2.68 5.61
C LEU A 544 18.58 2.66 7.14
N PRO A 545 17.92 3.60 7.82
CA PRO A 545 17.88 3.59 9.27
C PRO A 545 16.88 2.56 9.80
N LEU A 546 17.26 1.91 10.89
CA LEU A 546 16.36 1.11 11.71
C LEU A 546 15.74 2.03 12.76
N LEU A 547 14.60 2.61 12.42
CA LEU A 547 13.84 3.54 13.26
C LEU A 547 12.73 2.80 14.03
N ALA A 548 12.81 2.85 15.36
CA ALA A 548 11.75 2.34 16.24
C ALA A 548 11.38 3.42 17.26
N ARG A 549 10.08 3.69 17.43
CA ARG A 549 9.55 4.63 18.44
C ARG A 549 10.27 6.00 18.46
N ASN A 550 10.51 6.55 17.27
CA ASN A 550 11.20 7.83 17.06
C ASN A 550 12.68 7.85 17.51
N ARG A 551 13.34 6.69 17.52
CA ARG A 551 14.76 6.53 17.84
C ARG A 551 15.43 5.64 16.79
N VAL A 552 16.66 6.00 16.42
CA VAL A 552 17.54 5.15 15.61
C VAL A 552 18.14 4.08 16.51
N ILE A 553 17.85 2.81 16.23
CA ILE A 553 18.40 1.67 16.96
C ILE A 553 19.51 0.96 16.18
N GLY A 554 19.69 1.30 14.91
CA GLY A 554 20.67 0.71 14.02
C GLY A 554 20.53 1.19 12.59
N MET A 555 21.31 0.59 11.69
CA MET A 555 21.31 0.85 10.26
C MET A 555 21.33 -0.48 9.50
N LEU A 556 20.50 -0.60 8.47
CA LEU A 556 20.57 -1.66 7.47
C LEU A 556 21.32 -1.12 6.26
N THR A 557 22.40 -1.79 5.87
CA THR A 557 23.22 -1.43 4.72
C THR A 557 23.10 -2.50 3.66
N LEU A 558 22.90 -2.09 2.42
CA LEU A 558 22.68 -2.95 1.26
C LEU A 558 23.74 -2.65 0.21
N GLY A 559 24.21 -3.67 -0.50
CA GLY A 559 25.11 -3.46 -1.63
C GLY A 559 24.83 -4.35 -2.83
N LYS A 560 25.15 -3.78 -4.00
CA LYS A 560 25.09 -4.43 -5.32
C LYS A 560 26.42 -4.26 -6.07
N PRO A 561 26.78 -5.18 -6.98
CA PRO A 561 27.98 -5.08 -7.81
C PRO A 561 27.96 -3.82 -8.70
N SER A 562 29.12 -3.37 -9.17
CA SER A 562 29.26 -2.12 -9.97
C SER A 562 28.51 -2.10 -11.31
N GLU A 563 28.03 -3.25 -11.80
CA GLU A 563 27.26 -3.36 -13.04
C GLU A 563 25.74 -3.22 -12.80
N GLU A 564 25.30 -3.25 -11.54
CA GLU A 564 23.90 -3.18 -11.15
C GLU A 564 23.60 -1.91 -10.35
N HIS A 565 22.38 -1.39 -10.51
CA HIS A 565 21.88 -0.25 -9.75
C HIS A 565 20.60 -0.58 -8.98
N PHE A 566 20.41 0.06 -7.83
CA PHE A 566 19.16 -0.03 -7.09
C PHE A 566 18.06 0.75 -7.82
N ARG A 567 16.98 0.04 -8.15
CA ARG A 567 15.75 0.67 -8.63
C ARG A 567 15.00 1.32 -7.47
N GLN A 568 14.29 2.42 -7.75
CA GLN A 568 13.55 3.19 -6.74
C GLN A 568 12.56 2.30 -5.97
N GLU A 569 11.87 1.39 -6.66
CA GLU A 569 10.87 0.49 -6.08
C GLU A 569 11.49 -0.50 -5.08
N ILE A 570 12.74 -0.92 -5.32
CA ILE A 570 13.48 -1.80 -4.41
C ILE A 570 13.89 -1.03 -3.15
N LEU A 571 14.29 0.23 -3.29
CA LEU A 571 14.65 1.08 -2.16
C LEU A 571 13.43 1.39 -1.28
N GLU A 572 12.27 1.63 -1.88
CA GLU A 572 11.00 1.80 -1.15
C GLU A 572 10.63 0.53 -0.38
N LEU A 573 10.76 -0.65 -1.02
CA LEU A 573 10.50 -1.93 -0.37
C LEU A 573 11.48 -2.22 0.78
N ALA A 574 12.75 -1.90 0.59
CA ALA A 574 13.78 -2.01 1.62
C ALA A 574 13.49 -1.08 2.81
N ASP A 575 12.97 0.11 2.56
CA ASP A 575 12.60 1.09 3.59
C ASP A 575 11.36 0.64 4.38
N ASP A 576 10.40 -0.03 3.74
CA ASP A 576 9.30 -0.69 4.43
C ASP A 576 9.76 -1.88 5.29
N LEU A 577 10.69 -2.69 4.77
CA LEU A 577 11.30 -3.80 5.52
C LEU A 577 12.09 -3.29 6.74
N SER A 578 12.90 -2.25 6.55
CA SER A 578 13.75 -1.68 7.61
C SER A 578 12.90 -1.19 8.79
N ARG A 579 11.75 -0.56 8.53
CA ARG A 579 10.77 -0.17 9.57
C ARG A 579 10.26 -1.35 10.38
N ARG A 580 9.84 -2.42 9.70
CA ARG A 580 9.29 -3.63 10.35
C ARG A 580 10.35 -4.33 11.19
N ALA A 581 11.55 -4.49 10.62
CA ALA A 581 12.68 -5.08 11.31
C ALA A 581 13.14 -4.25 12.50
N ALA A 582 13.13 -2.92 12.39
CA ALA A 582 13.45 -2.03 13.50
C ALA A 582 12.49 -2.23 14.69
N LEU A 583 11.18 -2.32 14.42
CA LEU A 583 10.19 -2.60 15.47
C LEU A 583 10.40 -3.98 16.10
N ALA A 584 10.70 -5.00 15.31
CA ALA A 584 10.98 -6.34 15.81
C ALA A 584 12.25 -6.39 16.68
N LEU A 585 13.33 -5.73 16.25
CA LEU A 585 14.58 -5.62 17.01
C LEU A 585 14.38 -4.85 18.33
N ASP A 586 13.60 -3.78 18.32
CA ASP A 586 13.26 -3.02 19.54
C ASP A 586 12.45 -3.89 20.53
N ASN A 587 11.46 -4.64 20.03
CA ASN A 587 10.66 -5.54 20.85
C ASN A 587 11.51 -6.68 21.45
N ALA A 588 12.36 -7.32 20.64
CA ALA A 588 13.28 -8.37 21.11
C ALA A 588 14.25 -7.85 22.18
N ARG A 589 14.77 -6.62 22.00
CA ARG A 589 15.62 -5.95 22.99
C ARG A 589 14.87 -5.71 24.30
N LEU A 590 13.69 -5.09 24.25
CA LEU A 590 12.89 -4.78 25.45
C LEU A 590 12.50 -6.05 26.20
N TYR A 591 12.15 -7.12 25.49
CA TYR A 591 11.83 -8.40 26.08
C TYR A 591 13.06 -9.02 26.78
N SER A 592 14.22 -8.96 26.13
CA SER A 592 15.49 -9.44 26.69
C SER A 592 15.90 -8.66 27.94
N GLU A 593 15.81 -7.33 27.90
CA GLU A 593 16.11 -6.45 29.05
C GLU A 593 15.18 -6.75 30.23
N ARG A 594 13.87 -6.87 29.98
CA ARG A 594 12.90 -7.27 31.01
C ARG A 594 13.27 -8.63 31.63
N THR A 595 13.71 -9.58 30.78
CA THR A 595 14.09 -10.95 31.18
C THR A 595 15.31 -11.01 32.07
N ALA A 596 16.32 -10.21 31.73
CA ALA A 596 17.51 -10.09 32.55
C ALA A 596 17.21 -9.49 33.94
N ILE A 597 16.38 -8.44 34.00
CA ILE A 597 16.03 -7.76 35.25
C ILE A 597 15.30 -8.69 36.22
N SER A 598 14.26 -9.39 35.77
CA SER A 598 13.49 -10.30 36.64
C SER A 598 14.35 -11.44 37.19
N ARG A 599 15.14 -12.08 36.31
CA ARG A 599 16.04 -13.16 36.71
C ARG A 599 17.11 -12.70 37.70
N SER A 600 17.62 -11.46 37.55
CA SER A 600 18.57 -10.88 38.49
C SER A 600 17.92 -10.58 39.84
N LEU A 601 16.68 -10.05 39.86
CA LEU A 601 15.94 -9.79 41.09
C LEU A 601 15.68 -11.09 41.85
N GLN A 602 15.17 -12.12 41.15
CA GLN A 602 14.89 -13.42 41.75
C GLN A 602 16.13 -14.08 42.37
N ARG A 603 17.28 -14.05 41.67
CA ARG A 603 18.55 -14.57 42.22
C ARG A 603 19.02 -13.83 43.47
N SER A 604 18.72 -12.54 43.61
CA SER A 604 19.10 -11.75 44.79
C SER A 604 18.25 -12.07 46.03
N LEU A 605 17.03 -12.58 45.83
CA LEU A 605 16.09 -12.91 46.90
C LEU A 605 16.35 -14.29 47.50
N LEU A 606 16.92 -15.23 46.72
CA LEU A 606 17.28 -16.55 47.22
C LEU A 606 18.49 -16.50 48.18
N PRO A 607 18.55 -17.36 49.23
CA PRO A 607 19.70 -17.43 50.11
C PRO A 607 20.97 -17.88 49.38
N PRO A 608 22.17 -17.41 49.78
CA PRO A 608 23.43 -17.80 49.16
C PRO A 608 23.86 -19.26 49.46
N GLY A 609 23.10 -20.00 50.28
CA GLY A 609 23.33 -21.40 50.64
C GLY A 609 22.83 -21.72 52.06
N SER A 610 22.62 -23.00 52.37
CA SER A 610 22.22 -23.45 53.71
C SER A 610 23.45 -23.64 54.64
N PRO A 611 23.37 -23.25 55.91
CA PRO A 611 24.45 -23.49 56.88
C PRO A 611 24.53 -24.98 57.24
N ALA A 612 25.73 -25.49 57.50
CA ALA A 612 25.92 -26.83 58.03
C ALA A 612 25.50 -26.86 59.52
N ILE A 613 24.48 -27.65 59.84
CA ILE A 613 23.97 -27.83 61.21
C ILE A 613 24.54 -29.13 61.78
N PRO A 614 25.29 -29.10 62.90
CA PRO A 614 25.83 -30.32 63.50
C PRO A 614 24.72 -31.32 63.85
N GLY A 615 24.86 -32.56 63.37
CA GLY A 615 23.93 -33.66 63.67
C GLY A 615 22.59 -33.60 62.92
N ILE A 616 22.43 -32.70 61.95
CA ILE A 616 21.16 -32.53 61.22
C ILE A 616 21.43 -32.38 59.72
N GLU A 617 20.79 -33.23 58.91
CA GLU A 617 20.76 -33.10 57.45
C GLU A 617 19.70 -32.06 57.07
N VAL A 618 20.08 -31.10 56.22
CA VAL A 618 19.17 -30.07 55.68
C VAL A 618 19.24 -30.09 54.17
N GLU A 619 18.09 -30.25 53.51
CA GLU A 619 17.97 -30.09 52.06
C GLU A 619 16.95 -29.00 51.73
N VAL A 620 17.25 -28.20 50.70
CA VAL A 620 16.27 -27.30 50.09
C VAL A 620 16.18 -27.51 48.60
N ILE A 621 14.95 -27.64 48.10
CA ILE A 621 14.64 -27.59 46.67
C ILE A 621 13.71 -26.40 46.45
N TYR A 622 14.11 -25.48 45.58
CA TYR A 622 13.27 -24.38 45.13
C TYR A 622 13.12 -24.42 43.61
N ARG A 623 11.88 -24.27 43.14
CA ARG A 623 11.54 -24.23 41.73
C ARG A 623 10.58 -23.07 41.47
N ALA A 624 10.97 -22.19 40.56
CA ALA A 624 10.11 -21.14 40.08
C ALA A 624 9.09 -21.68 39.07
N ALA A 625 7.85 -21.19 39.10
CA ALA A 625 6.84 -21.44 38.08
C ALA A 625 7.00 -20.54 36.86
N GLY A 626 6.66 -21.11 35.71
CA GLY A 626 6.53 -20.41 34.44
C GLY A 626 7.81 -20.28 33.62
N GLU A 627 7.64 -20.22 32.30
CA GLU A 627 8.63 -19.69 31.35
C GLU A 627 8.69 -18.14 31.39
N GLY A 628 7.93 -17.55 32.31
CA GLY A 628 7.61 -16.13 32.39
C GLY A 628 8.57 -15.33 33.25
N ASN A 629 8.50 -14.03 33.02
CA ASN A 629 9.40 -13.02 33.53
C ASN A 629 8.99 -12.48 34.91
N GLU A 630 8.23 -13.26 35.67
CA GLU A 630 7.60 -12.83 36.90
C GLU A 630 8.38 -13.38 38.10
N VAL A 631 8.56 -12.53 39.11
CA VAL A 631 9.21 -12.93 40.36
C VAL A 631 8.11 -13.49 41.27
N GLY A 632 8.22 -14.75 41.68
CA GLY A 632 7.25 -15.37 42.57
C GLY A 632 7.40 -14.93 44.03
N GLY A 633 6.39 -15.27 44.84
CA GLY A 633 6.25 -14.88 46.24
C GLY A 633 6.90 -15.83 47.24
N ASP A 634 7.20 -17.06 46.83
CA ASP A 634 7.79 -18.10 47.67
C ASP A 634 9.24 -17.78 48.06
N PHE A 635 9.54 -17.97 49.35
CA PHE A 635 10.92 -17.91 49.83
C PHE A 635 11.20 -18.88 50.97
N TYR A 636 12.49 -19.10 51.20
CA TYR A 636 13.01 -19.82 52.35
C TYR A 636 14.29 -19.15 52.85
N ASP A 637 14.64 -19.39 54.11
CA ASP A 637 15.96 -19.08 54.66
C ASP A 637 16.31 -20.08 55.78
N VAL A 638 17.59 -20.41 55.91
CA VAL A 638 18.12 -21.18 57.04
C VAL A 638 19.39 -20.48 57.49
N PHE A 639 19.48 -20.10 58.76
CA PHE A 639 20.52 -19.19 59.21
C PHE A 639 20.96 -19.37 60.66
N PRO A 640 22.24 -19.10 60.97
CA PRO A 640 22.69 -19.08 62.37
C PRO A 640 22.16 -17.81 63.08
N ILE A 641 21.50 -18.02 64.21
CA ILE A 641 21.07 -16.96 65.14
C ILE A 641 22.22 -16.64 66.09
N ARG A 642 22.68 -17.67 66.81
CA ARG A 642 23.79 -17.63 67.78
C ARG A 642 24.44 -19.02 67.87
N PRO A 643 25.61 -19.19 68.51
CA PRO A 643 26.27 -20.49 68.58
C PRO A 643 25.33 -21.59 69.13
N GLY A 644 25.11 -22.64 68.33
CA GLY A 644 24.22 -23.75 68.67
C GLY A 644 22.72 -23.53 68.43
N VAL A 645 22.31 -22.39 67.85
CA VAL A 645 20.90 -22.09 67.54
C VAL A 645 20.76 -21.59 66.11
N TYR A 646 19.86 -22.21 65.35
CA TYR A 646 19.64 -21.96 63.94
C TYR A 646 18.18 -21.58 63.71
N GLY A 647 17.95 -20.47 63.01
CA GLY A 647 16.62 -20.08 62.54
C GLY A 647 16.35 -20.69 61.17
N PHE A 648 15.09 -21.01 60.91
CA PHE A 648 14.61 -21.31 59.57
C PHE A 648 13.28 -20.62 59.31
N ALA A 649 13.03 -20.30 58.05
CA ALA A 649 11.80 -19.69 57.59
C ALA A 649 11.43 -20.25 56.22
N ILE A 650 10.14 -20.45 55.98
CA ILE A 650 9.57 -20.75 54.67
C ILE A 650 8.21 -20.06 54.60
N GLY A 651 7.95 -19.35 53.51
CA GLY A 651 6.77 -18.51 53.41
C GLY A 651 6.43 -18.15 51.97
N ASP A 652 5.21 -17.68 51.78
CA ASP A 652 4.68 -17.19 50.51
C ASP A 652 4.01 -15.82 50.68
N VAL A 653 4.43 -14.87 49.85
CA VAL A 653 3.84 -13.54 49.75
C VAL A 653 2.75 -13.53 48.68
N CYS A 654 1.54 -13.16 49.05
CA CYS A 654 0.43 -13.07 48.11
C CYS A 654 0.73 -12.10 46.94
N GLY A 655 0.70 -12.66 45.73
CA GLY A 655 0.83 -11.96 44.45
C GLY A 655 2.22 -12.10 43.82
N THR A 656 2.35 -11.76 42.53
CA THR A 656 3.61 -11.83 41.79
C THR A 656 4.23 -10.45 41.55
N GLY A 657 5.49 -10.43 41.12
CA GLY A 657 6.16 -9.24 40.60
C GLY A 657 7.00 -8.44 41.62
N PRO A 658 7.47 -7.24 41.22
CA PRO A 658 8.47 -6.47 41.97
C PRO A 658 8.05 -6.10 43.39
N GLU A 659 6.76 -5.90 43.65
CA GLU A 659 6.28 -5.55 44.99
C GLU A 659 6.21 -6.78 45.92
N ALA A 660 5.98 -8.00 45.41
CA ALA A 660 6.04 -9.23 46.22
C ALA A 660 7.49 -9.54 46.59
N ALA A 661 8.40 -9.32 45.63
CA ALA A 661 9.83 -9.38 45.84
C ALA A 661 10.33 -8.41 46.93
N ALA A 662 9.75 -7.20 47.03
CA ALA A 662 10.09 -6.24 48.07
C ALA A 662 9.75 -6.77 49.47
N VAL A 663 8.51 -7.24 49.67
CA VAL A 663 8.05 -7.83 50.94
C VAL A 663 8.86 -9.07 51.30
N THR A 664 9.19 -9.92 50.32
CA THR A 664 10.07 -11.08 50.51
C THR A 664 11.46 -10.68 51.00
N GLY A 665 12.05 -9.67 50.37
CA GLY A 665 13.33 -9.09 50.78
C GLY A 665 13.29 -8.53 52.19
N LEU A 666 12.25 -7.73 52.51
CA LEU A 666 12.01 -7.18 53.84
C LEU A 666 11.88 -8.31 54.88
N ALA A 667 11.00 -9.27 54.66
CA ALA A 667 10.72 -10.35 55.59
C ALA A 667 11.96 -11.16 55.92
N ARG A 668 12.71 -11.61 54.91
CA ARG A 668 13.92 -12.40 55.11
C ARG A 668 14.97 -11.65 55.94
N HIS A 669 15.22 -10.38 55.61
CA HIS A 669 16.23 -9.57 56.32
C HIS A 669 15.77 -9.20 57.73
N ALA A 670 14.49 -8.89 57.92
CA ALA A 670 13.89 -8.59 59.22
C ALA A 670 13.93 -9.81 60.15
N LEU A 671 13.52 -11.00 59.68
CA LEU A 671 13.58 -12.24 60.46
C LEU A 671 14.99 -12.50 61.01
N ARG A 672 16.00 -12.39 60.14
CA ARG A 672 17.40 -12.60 60.54
C ARG A 672 17.88 -11.58 61.56
N LEU A 673 17.48 -10.32 61.42
CA LEU A 673 17.85 -9.25 62.35
C LEU A 673 17.17 -9.46 63.71
N LEU A 674 15.84 -9.62 63.70
CA LEU A 674 15.00 -9.75 64.90
C LEU A 674 15.32 -11.00 65.71
N ALA A 675 15.56 -12.14 65.05
CA ALA A 675 15.98 -13.37 65.72
C ALA A 675 17.33 -13.20 66.44
N ARG A 676 18.26 -12.43 65.85
CA ARG A 676 19.58 -12.16 66.45
C ARG A 676 19.51 -11.21 67.65
N GLU A 677 18.45 -10.43 67.80
CA GLU A 677 18.18 -9.65 69.01
C GLU A 677 17.76 -10.52 70.21
N GLY A 678 17.53 -11.83 69.99
CA GLY A 678 17.12 -12.77 71.04
C GLY A 678 15.63 -12.72 71.37
N LEU A 679 14.81 -12.17 70.47
CA LEU A 679 13.36 -12.22 70.56
C LEU A 679 12.88 -13.66 70.29
N GLY A 680 11.84 -14.10 71.01
CA GLY A 680 11.19 -15.38 70.71
C GLY A 680 10.31 -15.31 69.45
N GLY A 681 9.95 -16.47 68.89
CA GLY A 681 9.22 -16.58 67.63
C GLY A 681 8.01 -15.65 67.49
N PRO A 682 7.06 -15.62 68.45
CA PRO A 682 5.89 -14.73 68.37
C PRO A 682 6.28 -13.25 68.25
N ALA A 683 7.20 -12.76 69.09
CA ALA A 683 7.65 -11.37 69.07
C ALA A 683 8.41 -11.00 67.78
N VAL A 684 9.13 -11.96 67.18
CA VAL A 684 9.76 -11.78 65.86
C VAL A 684 8.68 -11.57 64.80
N LEU A 685 7.65 -12.42 64.78
CA LEU A 685 6.58 -12.34 63.78
C LEU A 685 5.64 -11.14 63.98
N GLU A 686 5.36 -10.73 65.22
CA GLU A 686 4.59 -9.51 65.53
C GLU A 686 5.29 -8.26 64.99
N ARG A 687 6.61 -8.15 65.19
CA ARG A 687 7.39 -7.01 64.65
C ARG A 687 7.51 -7.07 63.14
N LEU A 688 7.62 -8.27 62.56
CA LEU A 688 7.58 -8.44 61.12
C LEU A 688 6.22 -8.02 60.56
N ASN A 689 5.12 -8.39 61.20
CA ASN A 689 3.77 -7.99 60.83
C ASN A 689 3.63 -6.47 60.78
N ALA A 690 4.10 -5.77 61.82
CA ALA A 690 4.10 -4.30 61.85
C ALA A 690 4.92 -3.70 60.69
N ALA A 691 6.09 -4.26 60.40
CA ALA A 691 6.93 -3.79 59.30
C ALA A 691 6.27 -3.99 57.92
N ILE A 692 5.54 -5.08 57.72
CA ILE A 692 4.78 -5.36 56.49
C ILE A 692 3.60 -4.38 56.35
N LEU A 693 2.87 -4.12 57.45
CA LEU A 693 1.74 -3.19 57.47
C LEU A 693 2.16 -1.73 57.18
N ASP A 694 3.36 -1.33 57.63
CA ASP A 694 3.93 0.01 57.40
C ASP A 694 4.36 0.24 55.94
N GLU A 695 4.61 -0.80 55.15
CA GLU A 695 5.18 -0.69 53.79
C GLU A 695 4.17 -0.21 52.72
N GLY A 696 2.85 -0.22 53.00
CA GLY A 696 1.85 0.55 52.22
C GLY A 696 0.50 -0.11 51.90
N ALA A 697 -0.46 0.72 51.46
CA ALA A 697 -1.92 0.49 51.39
C ALA A 697 -2.47 -0.55 50.37
N ARG A 698 -1.66 -1.49 49.86
CA ARG A 698 -2.17 -2.60 49.04
C ARG A 698 -2.04 -3.88 49.85
N SER A 699 -3.18 -4.42 50.29
CA SER A 699 -3.35 -5.65 51.08
C SER A 699 -2.57 -6.84 50.49
N ARG A 700 -1.28 -6.94 50.78
CA ARG A 700 -0.48 -8.14 50.54
C ARG A 700 -0.21 -8.77 51.87
N PHE A 701 -0.51 -10.05 51.94
CA PHE A 701 -0.34 -10.84 53.12
C PHE A 701 0.71 -11.90 52.89
N LEU A 702 1.31 -12.35 53.98
CA LEU A 702 2.42 -13.30 53.99
C LEU A 702 2.00 -14.50 54.83
N THR A 703 2.02 -15.69 54.22
CA THR A 703 2.04 -16.94 54.98
C THR A 703 3.47 -17.26 55.37
N LEU A 704 3.71 -17.65 56.61
CA LEU A 704 5.08 -17.88 57.10
C LEU A 704 5.12 -18.97 58.16
N LEU A 705 5.97 -19.97 57.95
CA LEU A 705 6.46 -20.84 58.99
C LEU A 705 7.85 -20.37 59.43
N TYR A 706 7.97 -19.94 60.67
CA TYR A 706 9.25 -19.61 61.31
C TYR A 706 9.56 -20.60 62.40
N GLY A 707 10.83 -20.99 62.53
CA GLY A 707 11.25 -21.81 63.67
C GLY A 707 12.72 -21.67 64.05
N GLU A 708 12.99 -22.07 65.29
CA GLU A 708 14.32 -22.09 65.89
C GLU A 708 14.70 -23.51 66.28
N LEU A 709 15.81 -23.96 65.74
CA LEU A 709 16.35 -25.29 65.90
C LEU A 709 17.56 -25.26 66.84
N HIS A 710 17.53 -26.18 67.80
CA HIS A 710 18.54 -26.36 68.83
C HIS A 710 18.99 -27.84 68.84
N PRO A 711 20.15 -28.17 68.23
CA PRO A 711 20.70 -29.52 68.28
C PRO A 711 20.98 -29.93 69.73
N GLN A 712 20.58 -31.13 70.11
CA GLN A 712 20.74 -31.67 71.46
C GLN A 712 21.95 -32.62 71.55
N PRO A 713 22.60 -32.74 72.71
CA PRO A 713 23.76 -33.64 72.88
C PRO A 713 23.43 -35.13 72.72
N ASP A 714 22.16 -35.51 72.90
CA ASP A 714 21.65 -36.89 72.75
C ASP A 714 21.48 -37.31 71.28
N GLY A 715 21.80 -36.43 70.34
CA GLY A 715 21.66 -36.65 68.91
C GLY A 715 20.28 -36.26 68.37
N GLY A 716 19.36 -35.78 69.20
CA GLY A 716 18.08 -35.20 68.78
C GLY A 716 18.17 -33.70 68.45
N ALA A 717 17.03 -33.10 68.12
CA ALA A 717 16.92 -31.65 67.94
C ALA A 717 15.64 -31.10 68.56
N LEU A 718 15.76 -30.05 69.36
CA LEU A 718 14.61 -29.30 69.88
C LEU A 718 14.26 -28.20 68.89
N MET A 719 13.02 -28.15 68.42
CA MET A 719 12.52 -27.12 67.53
C MET A 719 11.37 -26.36 68.18
N LYS A 720 11.44 -25.04 68.03
CA LYS A 720 10.37 -24.10 68.37
C LYS A 720 9.82 -23.55 67.07
N VAL A 721 8.51 -23.62 66.85
CA VAL A 721 7.89 -23.24 65.58
C VAL A 721 6.68 -22.34 65.82
N VAL A 722 6.46 -21.42 64.87
CA VAL A 722 5.26 -20.57 64.77
C VAL A 722 4.80 -20.64 63.31
N CYS A 723 3.56 -21.06 63.09
CA CYS A 723 3.00 -21.30 61.75
C CYS A 723 1.90 -20.28 61.45
N ALA A 724 2.30 -19.12 60.93
CA ALA A 724 1.42 -18.00 60.58
C ALA A 724 0.79 -18.22 59.19
N GLY A 725 -0.33 -18.94 59.14
CA GLY A 725 -1.13 -19.19 57.94
C GLY A 725 -0.48 -20.03 56.85
N HIS A 726 0.72 -20.56 57.07
CA HIS A 726 1.47 -21.39 56.13
C HIS A 726 1.01 -22.86 56.16
N PRO A 727 1.22 -23.66 55.09
CA PRO A 727 1.02 -25.10 55.14
C PRO A 727 1.75 -25.73 56.33
N LEU A 728 1.07 -26.67 56.99
CA LEU A 728 1.58 -27.25 58.24
C LEU A 728 2.83 -28.08 57.96
N PRO A 729 3.91 -27.91 58.75
CA PRO A 729 5.07 -28.78 58.64
C PRO A 729 4.68 -30.21 59.07
N LEU A 730 5.15 -31.21 58.34
CA LEU A 730 4.85 -32.62 58.59
C LEU A 730 6.08 -33.31 59.19
N ARG A 731 5.89 -34.00 60.31
CA ARG A 731 6.91 -34.86 60.93
C ARG A 731 6.66 -36.31 60.56
N LEU A 732 7.65 -36.93 59.90
CA LEU A 732 7.71 -38.36 59.64
C LEU A 732 8.58 -39.04 60.69
N ARG A 733 8.02 -40.05 61.36
CA ARG A 733 8.73 -40.90 62.30
C ARG A 733 9.29 -42.16 61.62
N PRO A 734 10.27 -42.85 62.24
CA PRO A 734 10.83 -44.10 61.71
C PRO A 734 9.82 -45.24 61.55
N ASP A 735 8.71 -45.22 62.29
CA ASP A 735 7.61 -46.19 62.20
C ASP A 735 6.66 -45.94 61.02
N GLY A 736 6.89 -44.86 60.26
CA GLY A 736 6.05 -44.45 59.13
C GLY A 736 4.88 -43.56 59.52
N GLU A 737 4.72 -43.22 60.80
CA GLU A 737 3.71 -42.25 61.25
C GLU A 737 4.06 -40.85 60.73
N VAL A 738 3.12 -40.20 60.05
CA VAL A 738 3.21 -38.80 59.63
C VAL A 738 2.20 -37.98 60.43
N ILE A 739 2.68 -36.97 61.14
CA ILE A 739 1.82 -36.06 61.92
C ILE A 739 2.16 -34.59 61.64
N PRO A 740 1.20 -33.67 61.73
CA PRO A 740 1.48 -32.24 61.76
C PRO A 740 2.39 -31.89 62.95
N ALA A 741 3.39 -31.06 62.70
CA ALA A 741 4.36 -30.59 63.69
C ALA A 741 4.03 -29.18 64.22
N ALA A 742 2.95 -28.58 63.76
CA ALA A 742 2.42 -27.31 64.24
C ALA A 742 0.88 -27.26 64.11
N GLU A 743 0.27 -26.25 64.73
CA GLU A 743 -1.13 -25.87 64.56
C GLU A 743 -1.22 -24.59 63.71
N PRO A 744 -2.30 -24.42 62.93
CA PRO A 744 -2.48 -23.25 62.09
C PRO A 744 -2.76 -22.00 62.95
N GLN A 745 -2.04 -20.91 62.66
CA GLN A 745 -2.21 -19.60 63.30
C GLN A 745 -2.51 -18.53 62.24
N PRO A 746 -2.95 -17.31 62.61
CA PRO A 746 -3.25 -16.26 61.64
C PRO A 746 -2.05 -15.85 60.78
N LEU A 747 -2.31 -15.49 59.52
CA LEU A 747 -1.31 -15.00 58.57
C LEU A 747 -0.92 -13.52 58.79
N LEU A 748 0.25 -13.12 58.30
CA LEU A 748 0.82 -11.79 58.51
C LEU A 748 0.31 -10.79 57.44
N GLY A 749 0.24 -9.50 57.79
CA GLY A 749 -0.10 -8.39 56.88
C GLY A 749 -1.60 -8.12 56.70
N VAL A 750 -2.49 -8.80 57.45
CA VAL A 750 -3.95 -8.61 57.38
C VAL A 750 -4.53 -7.96 58.63
N MET A 751 -4.00 -8.30 59.80
CA MET A 751 -4.51 -7.82 61.09
C MET A 751 -3.38 -7.15 61.87
N ASP A 752 -3.70 -6.04 62.55
CA ASP A 752 -2.74 -5.32 63.40
C ASP A 752 -2.37 -6.15 64.65
N ASP A 753 -3.34 -6.86 65.21
CA ASP A 753 -3.19 -7.67 66.43
C ASP A 753 -3.21 -9.17 66.06
N LEU A 754 -2.17 -9.89 66.45
CA LEU A 754 -1.96 -11.30 66.10
C LEU A 754 -1.73 -12.12 67.38
N ASP A 755 -2.65 -13.04 67.66
CA ASP A 755 -2.48 -14.04 68.73
C ASP A 755 -1.59 -15.20 68.23
N LEU A 756 -0.27 -14.96 68.17
CA LEU A 756 0.73 -15.97 67.81
C LEU A 756 1.32 -16.63 69.06
N TYR A 757 1.58 -17.93 68.98
CA TYR A 757 2.22 -18.68 70.05
C TYR A 757 3.25 -19.69 69.53
N GLU A 758 4.26 -19.95 70.35
CA GLU A 758 5.34 -20.88 70.03
C GLU A 758 4.95 -22.32 70.41
N GLN A 759 5.11 -23.24 69.47
CA GLN A 759 4.99 -24.68 69.72
C GLN A 759 6.37 -25.32 69.76
N THR A 760 6.59 -26.19 70.74
CA THR A 760 7.86 -26.89 70.92
C THR A 760 7.69 -28.35 70.54
N LEU A 761 8.55 -28.85 69.65
CA LEU A 761 8.65 -30.26 69.32
C LEU A 761 10.11 -30.75 69.43
N THR A 762 10.27 -32.05 69.63
CA THR A 762 11.59 -32.72 69.58
C THR A 762 11.60 -33.64 68.37
N LEU A 763 12.65 -33.54 67.56
CA LEU A 763 12.96 -34.50 66.50
C LEU A 763 13.93 -35.53 67.07
N ASP A 764 13.48 -36.77 67.13
CA ASP A 764 14.28 -37.90 67.58
C ASP A 764 15.15 -38.44 66.43
N PRO A 765 16.21 -39.21 66.72
CA PRO A 765 17.04 -39.78 65.66
C PRO A 765 16.25 -40.66 64.68
N GLY A 766 16.28 -40.29 63.41
CA GLY A 766 15.52 -40.89 62.31
C GLY A 766 14.28 -40.09 61.91
N ASP A 767 13.84 -39.13 62.70
CA ASP A 767 12.73 -38.24 62.34
C ASP A 767 13.10 -37.32 61.17
N VAL A 768 12.10 -37.02 60.35
CA VAL A 768 12.17 -36.03 59.28
C VAL A 768 11.09 -34.97 59.50
N LEU A 769 11.45 -33.70 59.41
CA LEU A 769 10.51 -32.59 59.31
C LEU A 769 10.49 -32.08 57.86
N LEU A 770 9.32 -32.10 57.24
CA LEU A 770 9.07 -31.56 55.90
C LEU A 770 8.27 -30.27 56.01
N CYS A 771 8.79 -29.19 55.43
CA CYS A 771 8.09 -27.92 55.27
C CYS A 771 7.99 -27.59 53.79
N VAL A 772 6.82 -27.16 53.32
CA VAL A 772 6.56 -26.87 51.91
C VAL A 772 5.73 -25.61 51.77
N THR A 773 5.91 -24.90 50.65
CA THR A 773 4.96 -23.84 50.24
C THR A 773 3.72 -24.45 49.62
N ASP A 774 2.69 -23.62 49.46
CA ASP A 774 1.39 -24.02 48.94
C ASP A 774 1.45 -24.48 47.49
N GLY A 775 2.38 -24.02 46.65
CA GLY A 775 2.57 -24.56 45.30
C GLY A 775 2.85 -26.07 45.23
N VAL A 776 3.27 -26.69 46.35
CA VAL A 776 3.35 -28.15 46.51
C VAL A 776 1.97 -28.75 46.79
N THR A 777 1.25 -28.24 47.79
CA THR A 777 -0.02 -28.80 48.27
C THR A 777 -1.19 -28.47 47.34
N GLU A 778 -1.18 -27.30 46.73
CA GLU A 778 -2.15 -26.80 45.75
C GLU A 778 -1.95 -27.32 44.32
N ARG A 779 -1.01 -28.25 44.12
CA ARG A 779 -0.85 -28.92 42.82
C ARG A 779 -2.15 -29.63 42.41
N ARG A 780 -2.67 -29.30 41.21
CA ARG A 780 -3.97 -29.78 40.72
C ARG A 780 -3.89 -30.67 39.48
N GLU A 781 -4.74 -31.69 39.45
CA GLU A 781 -5.11 -32.48 38.26
C GLU A 781 -6.63 -32.38 38.09
N GLY A 782 -7.09 -31.52 37.17
CA GLY A 782 -8.50 -31.18 37.05
C GLY A 782 -9.04 -30.53 38.33
N THR A 783 -9.99 -31.19 39.00
CA THR A 783 -10.55 -30.72 40.29
C THR A 783 -9.86 -31.30 41.52
N ARG A 784 -8.98 -32.30 41.34
CA ARG A 784 -8.26 -32.95 42.44
C ARG A 784 -7.02 -32.13 42.79
N MET A 785 -6.80 -31.88 44.07
CA MET A 785 -5.61 -31.24 44.62
C MET A 785 -4.76 -32.28 45.34
N LEU A 786 -3.42 -32.14 45.34
CA LEU A 786 -2.55 -33.04 46.09
C LEU A 786 -2.90 -32.99 47.58
N GLY A 787 -3.01 -31.77 48.12
CA GLY A 787 -3.42 -31.48 49.50
C GLY A 787 -2.47 -32.05 50.55
N ASP A 788 -2.77 -31.76 51.81
CA ASP A 788 -1.97 -32.23 52.95
C ASP A 788 -2.04 -33.75 53.11
N ASP A 789 -3.20 -34.35 52.87
CA ASP A 789 -3.40 -35.81 52.95
C ASP A 789 -2.56 -36.55 51.90
N GLY A 790 -2.57 -36.09 50.65
CA GLY A 790 -1.76 -36.68 49.58
C GLY A 790 -0.28 -36.47 49.81
N LEU A 791 0.12 -35.33 50.37
CA LEU A 791 1.51 -35.08 50.77
C LEU A 791 1.96 -36.03 51.90
N ALA A 792 1.11 -36.25 52.90
CA ALA A 792 1.38 -37.18 54.00
C ALA A 792 1.49 -38.64 53.52
N GLU A 793 0.65 -39.07 52.58
CA GLU A 793 0.74 -40.39 51.93
C GLU A 793 2.10 -40.58 51.23
N VAL A 794 2.56 -39.58 50.47
CA VAL A 794 3.87 -39.64 49.81
C VAL A 794 4.99 -39.66 50.85
N LEU A 795 4.91 -38.83 51.89
CA LEU A 795 5.93 -38.74 52.92
C LEU A 795 6.07 -40.05 53.72
N THR A 796 4.99 -40.79 53.92
CA THR A 796 5.01 -42.13 54.56
C THR A 796 5.93 -43.11 53.82
N THR A 797 6.07 -42.97 52.50
CA THR A 797 6.96 -43.81 51.67
C THR A 797 8.45 -43.42 51.75
N CYS A 798 8.78 -42.41 52.56
CA CYS A 798 10.12 -41.83 52.66
C CYS A 798 10.89 -42.26 53.92
N THR A 799 10.41 -43.27 54.66
CA THR A 799 11.06 -43.78 55.86
C THR A 799 12.51 -44.21 55.58
N GLY A 800 13.43 -43.78 56.45
CA GLY A 800 14.86 -44.10 56.34
C GLY A 800 15.64 -43.35 55.25
N LEU A 801 14.99 -42.53 54.43
CA LEU A 801 15.66 -41.72 53.41
C LEU A 801 16.41 -40.52 54.01
N THR A 802 17.50 -40.09 53.35
CA THR A 802 18.20 -38.83 53.65
C THR A 802 17.33 -37.62 53.34
N ALA A 803 17.56 -36.46 53.98
CA ALA A 803 16.81 -35.22 53.70
C ALA A 803 16.73 -34.90 52.18
N GLY A 804 17.87 -35.05 51.47
CA GLY A 804 17.95 -34.89 50.02
C GLY A 804 17.04 -35.81 49.22
N ALA A 805 17.02 -37.09 49.60
CA ALA A 805 16.18 -38.10 48.97
C ALA A 805 14.69 -37.91 49.27
N VAL A 806 14.34 -37.41 50.46
CA VAL A 806 12.97 -37.02 50.81
C VAL A 806 12.52 -35.88 49.92
N ALA A 807 13.24 -34.75 49.89
CA ALA A 807 12.88 -33.58 49.09
C ALA A 807 12.74 -33.94 47.59
N ALA A 808 13.69 -34.71 47.05
CA ALA A 808 13.63 -35.19 45.66
C ALA A 808 12.49 -36.18 45.38
N ARG A 809 12.02 -36.92 46.39
CA ARG A 809 10.85 -37.80 46.25
C ARG A 809 9.56 -36.99 46.22
N ILE A 810 9.42 -36.00 47.11
CA ILE A 810 8.29 -35.08 47.14
C ILE A 810 8.18 -34.33 45.82
N LEU A 811 9.28 -33.73 45.35
CA LEU A 811 9.30 -33.01 44.06
C LEU A 811 8.80 -33.90 42.91
N ARG A 812 9.30 -35.14 42.81
CA ARG A 812 8.87 -36.09 41.76
C ARG A 812 7.42 -36.50 41.88
N ALA A 813 6.88 -36.55 43.10
CA ALA A 813 5.46 -36.83 43.30
C ALA A 813 4.60 -35.68 42.78
N VAL A 814 4.98 -34.42 43.07
CA VAL A 814 4.29 -33.22 42.59
C VAL A 814 4.34 -33.12 41.05
N GLU A 815 5.50 -33.38 40.44
CA GLU A 815 5.66 -33.39 38.97
C GLU A 815 4.79 -34.46 38.30
N ARG A 816 4.64 -35.63 38.92
CA ARG A 816 3.83 -36.73 38.37
C ARG A 816 2.34 -36.55 38.61
N PHE A 817 1.96 -35.69 39.54
CA PHE A 817 0.56 -35.50 39.91
C PHE A 817 -0.26 -34.89 38.78
N ALA A 818 0.32 -34.06 37.92
CA ALA A 818 -0.35 -33.51 36.74
C ALA A 818 0.64 -33.28 35.58
N ALA A 819 0.15 -33.46 34.34
CA ALA A 819 0.95 -33.40 33.12
C ALA A 819 1.33 -31.97 32.67
N GLU A 820 0.55 -30.96 33.08
CA GLU A 820 0.83 -29.55 32.77
C GLU A 820 2.00 -29.02 33.60
N PRO A 821 2.73 -27.98 33.18
CA PRO A 821 3.76 -27.34 34.02
C PRO A 821 3.18 -26.81 35.35
N ALA A 822 4.04 -26.62 36.36
CA ALA A 822 3.63 -25.97 37.61
C ALA A 822 3.24 -24.51 37.33
N SER A 823 2.08 -24.11 37.84
CA SER A 823 1.55 -22.75 37.73
C SER A 823 2.07 -21.82 38.82
N ASP A 824 2.60 -22.38 39.91
CA ASP A 824 3.10 -21.63 41.07
C ASP A 824 4.49 -22.09 41.52
N ASP A 825 5.20 -21.19 42.20
CA ASP A 825 6.52 -21.47 42.77
C ASP A 825 6.41 -22.60 43.80
N MET A 826 7.52 -23.30 44.03
CA MET A 826 7.57 -24.38 45.00
C MET A 826 8.87 -24.31 45.79
N ALA A 827 8.76 -24.24 47.12
CA ALA A 827 9.85 -24.46 48.05
C ALA A 827 9.60 -25.74 48.86
N ILE A 828 10.62 -26.59 48.97
CA ILE A 828 10.62 -27.81 49.77
C ILE A 828 11.84 -27.76 50.68
N LEU A 829 11.61 -27.72 51.99
CA LEU A 829 12.64 -27.70 53.02
C LEU A 829 12.50 -28.97 53.87
N ALA A 830 13.56 -29.77 53.94
CA ALA A 830 13.58 -31.01 54.71
C ALA A 830 14.70 -31.00 55.74
N PHE A 831 14.36 -31.24 57.01
CA PHE A 831 15.29 -31.49 58.09
C PHE A 831 15.24 -32.97 58.48
N ARG A 832 16.40 -33.59 58.68
CA ARG A 832 16.46 -34.95 59.20
C ARG A 832 17.52 -35.06 60.28
N VAL A 833 17.16 -35.75 61.36
CA VAL A 833 18.10 -36.16 62.40
C VAL A 833 18.62 -37.56 62.03
N PRO A 834 19.91 -37.76 61.69
CA PRO A 834 20.43 -39.08 61.34
C PRO A 834 20.39 -40.02 62.54
N GLN A 835 20.06 -41.29 62.32
CA GLN A 835 20.22 -42.30 63.37
C GLN A 835 21.71 -42.49 63.70
N PRO A 836 22.08 -42.68 64.98
CA PRO A 836 23.43 -43.07 65.34
C PRO A 836 23.74 -44.39 64.62
N ARG A 837 24.84 -44.44 63.87
CA ARG A 837 25.33 -45.72 63.33
C ARG A 837 25.69 -46.62 64.52
N GLU A 838 24.91 -47.66 64.78
CA GLU A 838 25.32 -48.75 65.67
C GLU A 838 26.54 -49.44 65.04
N GLY A 839 27.73 -49.20 65.60
CA GLY A 839 28.95 -49.98 65.38
C GLY A 839 29.65 -49.79 64.03
N ALA A 840 30.86 -49.21 64.09
CA ALA A 840 31.90 -49.44 63.08
C ALA A 840 32.56 -50.80 63.28
#